data_AF-A0AAZ3P8D6-F1
#
_entry.id   AF-A0AAZ3P8D6-F1
#
_cell.length_a   1.000
_cell.length_b   1.000
_cell.length_c   1.000
_cell.angle_alpha   90.00
_cell.angle_beta   90.00
_cell.angle_gamma   90.00
#
_symmetry.space_group_name_H-M   'P 1'
#
loop_
_entity.id
_entity.type
_entity.pdbx_description
1 polymer ?
#
loop_
_entity_poly.entity_id
_entity_poly.type
_entity_poly.pdbx_seq_one_letter_code
_entity_poly.pdbx_strand_id
1 'polypeptide(L)'
;CSDRYEVQLQFKSSLLGFYPATLVFEFKPSISSSSPAFHLLRFIEAQYVTGLARELAPTAPYRPRAIIGATDYLPYTTTLLVYNMGAVKVSFLFSPSPSSPRSILESGLSRENYSKRFQLLLYLEELQMEVDIKRYNKPNTPMVRDKTNKKLLVLEVPGVSESRPSVLRGDAILVTRSGDSNKGSVVKYRGYVHRVELDSVKLGFSSRFLSSFVDGLKFDVEFTVNRLTTRLQQRATELADRHNLGNVLFPSGDPTIQPPKKQPLLLYDRALEQNPEQYTAVQNIVAGSSRPAPYLVFGPPGTGKTRKTVTVVEAIKQVLKTQSHAHILACAPSNSAADLLALKLLEHLEHRKLFRMYAASRNPEDVPNDIRVCVSECDCFVFPCKEELMKYSIVVTTLITAGRLVTGGVPPGHFSHVFVDEAGHAVETETIISLAGERGMDEGGRETGQVVLAGDPKQLGPILRSPLALKHGMGVSLLERLMKDVSLYQKEEENGVFNNCYVTKLLRNYRSHPSILKVPNELFYEEELQVFANEMIRNSYCTWEYLPQKNFPVVFHGVAGRDEREATSPSFFNVAEIEVLMDYLKKLLQGQGKRGLATISPKDIGIIAPYRKQVEKIRKALKTLEKDFKSASIKDLKVGSVEEFQGQERRVILVSTVRSSAKYVQTDQYFSLGFVKNEKRFNVAVTRAKALLIVVGNPLVLRGDPTWGRPHLGKVGTSGGSSEEEVEDHILK
;
A
#
# COMPACT_ATOMS: atom_id res chain seq x y z
N CYS A 1 -15.49 -61.56 18.00
CA CYS A 1 -16.36 -60.38 18.17
C CYS A 1 -15.60 -59.14 17.73
N SER A 2 -16.27 -58.17 17.11
CA SER A 2 -15.73 -56.83 16.89
C SER A 2 -16.49 -55.87 17.79
N ASP A 3 -15.91 -55.51 18.93
CA ASP A 3 -16.59 -54.65 19.89
C ASP A 3 -16.77 -53.25 19.28
N ARG A 4 -17.99 -52.74 19.35
CA ARG A 4 -18.39 -51.50 18.65
C ARG A 4 -18.98 -50.54 19.68
N TYR A 5 -18.23 -49.49 19.97
CA TYR A 5 -18.62 -48.43 20.89
C TYR A 5 -19.24 -47.27 20.11
N GLU A 6 -20.49 -46.92 20.42
CA GLU A 6 -21.16 -45.76 19.83
C GLU A 6 -20.83 -44.50 20.65
N VAL A 7 -20.28 -43.47 19.99
CA VAL A 7 -19.95 -42.19 20.61
C VAL A 7 -20.87 -41.13 20.03
N GLN A 8 -21.83 -40.68 20.82
CA GLN A 8 -22.72 -39.59 20.44
C GLN A 8 -22.12 -38.25 20.86
N LEU A 9 -21.92 -37.37 19.89
CA LEU A 9 -21.44 -36.00 20.10
C LEU A 9 -22.59 -35.02 19.87
N GLN A 10 -22.94 -34.27 20.92
CA GLN A 10 -23.91 -33.19 20.84
C GLN A 10 -23.17 -31.85 20.80
N PHE A 11 -23.22 -31.17 19.65
CA PHE A 11 -22.67 -29.83 19.48
C PHE A 11 -23.81 -28.80 19.57
N LYS A 12 -23.69 -27.86 20.50
CA LYS A 12 -24.59 -26.70 20.64
C LYS A 12 -23.73 -25.44 20.74
N SER A 13 -23.81 -24.56 19.75
CA SER A 13 -23.16 -23.25 19.78
C SER A 13 -24.08 -22.19 19.20
N SER A 14 -24.08 -21.02 19.84
CA SER A 14 -24.70 -19.78 19.35
C SER A 14 -23.72 -18.92 18.55
N LEU A 15 -22.46 -19.35 18.39
CA LEU A 15 -21.38 -18.59 17.77
C LEU A 15 -20.99 -19.18 16.41
N LEU A 16 -20.85 -18.30 15.41
CA LEU A 16 -20.46 -18.63 14.05
C LEU A 16 -19.01 -19.10 14.00
N GLY A 17 -18.76 -20.32 13.52
CA GLY A 17 -17.40 -20.84 13.48
C GLY A 17 -17.24 -22.29 13.02
N PHE A 18 -15.98 -22.70 13.06
CA PHE A 18 -15.43 -24.02 12.80
C PHE A 18 -14.67 -24.47 14.06
N TYR A 19 -15.10 -25.59 14.62
CA TYR A 19 -14.68 -26.07 15.93
C TYR A 19 -14.03 -27.45 15.77
N PRO A 20 -12.69 -27.52 15.67
CA PRO A 20 -11.96 -28.78 15.63
C PRO A 20 -11.71 -29.30 17.05
N ALA A 21 -12.12 -30.55 17.32
CA ALA A 21 -11.84 -31.26 18.55
C ALA A 21 -10.94 -32.48 18.26
N THR A 22 -9.95 -32.72 19.11
CA THR A 22 -9.15 -33.96 19.07
C THR A 22 -9.56 -34.83 20.25
N LEU A 23 -10.21 -35.96 19.98
CA LEU A 23 -10.52 -36.96 20.98
C LEU A 23 -9.39 -38.00 21.01
N VAL A 24 -8.91 -38.31 22.22
CA VAL A 24 -7.97 -39.40 22.48
C VAL A 24 -8.70 -40.46 23.28
N PHE A 25 -8.93 -41.63 22.69
CA PHE A 25 -9.47 -42.78 23.39
C PHE A 25 -8.30 -43.65 23.86
N GLU A 26 -8.09 -43.74 25.17
CA GLU A 26 -7.14 -44.67 25.77
C GLU A 26 -7.84 -46.01 26.05
N PHE A 27 -7.28 -47.10 25.52
CA PHE A 27 -7.76 -48.46 25.74
C PHE A 27 -6.74 -49.27 26.54
N LYS A 28 -7.17 -49.82 27.67
CA LYS A 28 -6.38 -50.69 28.55
C LYS A 28 -7.04 -52.06 28.67
N PRO A 29 -6.28 -53.18 28.59
CA PRO A 29 -6.82 -54.52 28.72
C PRO A 29 -7.19 -54.92 30.16
N SER A 30 -6.79 -54.13 31.18
CA SER A 30 -7.26 -54.29 32.56
C SER A 30 -7.22 -52.95 33.32
N ILE A 31 -7.87 -52.89 34.49
CA ILE A 31 -7.88 -51.72 35.38
C ILE A 31 -6.50 -51.52 36.09
N SER A 32 -5.58 -52.49 36.00
CA SER A 32 -4.26 -52.39 36.60
C SER A 32 -3.37 -51.37 35.89
N SER A 33 -2.63 -50.56 36.67
CA SER A 33 -1.80 -49.45 36.19
C SER A 33 -0.58 -49.86 35.36
N SER A 34 -0.22 -51.14 35.32
CA SER A 34 0.98 -51.66 34.64
C SER A 34 0.71 -52.28 33.26
N SER A 35 -0.53 -52.26 32.76
CA SER A 35 -0.88 -52.81 31.44
C SER A 35 -0.57 -51.81 30.30
N PRO A 36 0.04 -52.23 29.18
CA PRO A 36 0.31 -51.33 28.06
C PRO A 36 -1.00 -50.85 27.42
N ALA A 37 -1.19 -49.54 27.39
CA ALA A 37 -2.35 -48.90 26.79
C ALA A 37 -2.12 -48.59 25.31
N PHE A 38 -3.14 -48.79 24.47
CA PHE A 38 -3.13 -48.27 23.10
C PHE A 38 -4.06 -47.06 22.99
N HIS A 39 -3.62 -46.07 22.22
CA HIS A 39 -4.32 -44.80 22.07
C HIS A 39 -4.89 -44.67 20.67
N LEU A 40 -6.15 -44.26 20.57
CA LEU A 40 -6.85 -44.09 19.30
C LEU A 40 -7.30 -42.64 19.19
N LEU A 41 -6.61 -41.87 18.34
CA LEU A 41 -6.98 -40.48 18.05
C LEU A 41 -8.15 -40.42 17.06
N ARG A 42 -9.05 -39.47 17.28
CA ARG A 42 -10.05 -39.00 16.31
C ARG A 42 -10.04 -37.49 16.26
N PHE A 43 -9.90 -36.96 15.05
CA PHE A 43 -10.11 -35.55 14.75
C PHE A 43 -11.57 -35.39 14.33
N ILE A 44 -12.31 -34.51 15.00
CA ILE A 44 -13.73 -34.27 14.77
C ILE A 44 -13.90 -32.78 14.50
N GLU A 45 -14.68 -32.47 13.47
CA GLU A 45 -14.89 -31.10 13.00
C GLU A 45 -16.40 -30.77 13.08
N ALA A 46 -16.77 -29.76 13.87
CA ALA A 46 -18.12 -29.18 13.85
C ALA A 46 -18.10 -27.83 13.15
N GLN A 47 -19.06 -27.56 12.26
CA GLN A 47 -19.15 -26.29 11.53
C GLN A 47 -20.58 -25.76 11.56
N TYR A 48 -20.74 -24.51 11.96
CA TYR A 48 -22.03 -23.81 11.87
C TYR A 48 -22.11 -23.07 10.53
N VAL A 49 -23.06 -23.44 9.66
CA VAL A 49 -23.13 -22.96 8.27
C VAL A 49 -24.48 -22.28 7.98
N THR A 50 -24.48 -20.94 7.84
CA THR A 50 -25.69 -20.18 7.46
C THR A 50 -26.00 -20.27 5.96
N GLY A 51 -27.14 -19.71 5.53
CA GLY A 51 -27.47 -19.55 4.10
C GLY A 51 -26.44 -18.70 3.34
N LEU A 52 -25.93 -17.62 3.95
CA LEU A 52 -24.93 -16.76 3.32
C LEU A 52 -23.58 -17.50 3.17
N ALA A 53 -23.21 -18.32 4.14
CA ALA A 53 -22.03 -19.17 4.03
C ALA A 53 -22.11 -20.16 2.85
N ARG A 54 -23.30 -20.70 2.53
CA ARG A 54 -23.50 -21.57 1.35
C ARG A 54 -23.35 -20.81 0.03
N GLU A 55 -23.82 -19.56 -0.05
CA GLU A 55 -23.61 -18.71 -1.24
C GLU A 55 -22.14 -18.30 -1.42
N LEU A 56 -21.41 -18.07 -0.31
CA LEU A 56 -20.02 -17.62 -0.32
C LEU A 56 -18.98 -18.75 -0.33
N ALA A 57 -19.41 -20.02 -0.24
CA ALA A 57 -18.58 -21.21 -0.25
C ALA A 57 -17.60 -21.27 -1.46
N PRO A 58 -16.55 -22.12 -1.42
CA PRO A 58 -15.68 -22.32 -2.57
C PRO A 58 -16.48 -22.87 -3.76
N THR A 59 -16.52 -22.15 -4.87
CA THR A 59 -17.25 -22.59 -6.08
C THR A 59 -16.65 -23.84 -6.73
N ALA A 60 -15.38 -24.15 -6.44
CA ALA A 60 -14.74 -25.42 -6.70
C ALA A 60 -13.66 -25.67 -5.63
N PRO A 61 -13.40 -26.94 -5.25
CA PRO A 61 -12.31 -27.27 -4.34
C PRO A 61 -10.98 -26.74 -4.89
N TYR A 62 -10.11 -26.25 -4.00
CA TYR A 62 -8.76 -25.84 -4.36
C TYR A 62 -8.02 -27.05 -4.93
N ARG A 63 -8.00 -27.15 -6.26
CA ARG A 63 -7.00 -27.93 -6.96
C ARG A 63 -5.76 -27.06 -6.94
N PRO A 64 -4.71 -27.40 -6.16
CA PRO A 64 -3.41 -26.85 -6.53
C PRO A 64 -3.26 -27.16 -8.01
N ARG A 65 -2.96 -26.14 -8.83
CA ARG A 65 -2.23 -26.43 -10.05
C ARG A 65 -1.07 -27.30 -9.59
N ALA A 66 -0.73 -28.33 -10.36
CA ALA A 66 0.63 -28.79 -10.30
C ALA A 66 1.49 -27.52 -10.41
N ILE A 67 2.15 -27.17 -9.31
CA ILE A 67 3.53 -26.77 -9.41
C ILE A 67 4.10 -27.92 -10.20
N ILE A 68 4.29 -27.72 -11.51
CA ILE A 68 5.30 -28.49 -12.23
C ILE A 68 6.51 -28.31 -11.34
N GLY A 69 6.96 -29.38 -10.70
CA GLY A 69 8.08 -29.25 -9.78
C GLY A 69 9.24 -28.55 -10.50
N ALA A 70 10.15 -27.86 -9.83
CA ALA A 70 10.64 -28.17 -8.48
C ALA A 70 10.83 -29.70 -8.25
N THR A 71 10.98 -30.44 -9.36
CA THR A 71 11.13 -31.87 -9.68
C THR A 71 10.76 -31.96 -11.18
N ASP A 72 11.36 -31.19 -12.09
CA ASP A 72 12.80 -31.08 -12.36
C ASP A 72 13.59 -30.11 -11.46
N TYR A 73 14.01 -30.60 -10.30
CA TYR A 73 15.38 -30.36 -9.87
C TYR A 73 16.25 -31.22 -10.80
N LEU A 74 16.71 -30.64 -11.91
CA LEU A 74 17.82 -31.22 -12.64
C LEU A 74 19.02 -31.27 -11.68
N PRO A 75 19.61 -32.45 -11.41
CA PRO A 75 20.79 -32.57 -10.59
C PRO A 75 22.00 -32.09 -11.38
N TYR A 76 22.12 -30.77 -11.55
CA TYR A 76 23.30 -30.18 -12.17
C TYR A 76 24.45 -30.14 -11.16
N THR A 77 25.16 -31.27 -11.14
CA THR A 77 26.58 -31.33 -10.83
C THR A 77 27.32 -30.19 -11.51
N THR A 78 27.82 -29.27 -10.68
CA THR A 78 29.20 -28.78 -10.69
C THR A 78 29.88 -28.65 -12.07
N THR A 79 29.59 -27.55 -12.75
CA THR A 79 30.51 -26.78 -13.63
C THR A 79 29.84 -25.40 -13.80
N LEU A 80 30.09 -24.36 -13.00
CA LEU A 80 31.38 -23.69 -12.69
C LEU A 80 32.20 -23.55 -13.99
N LEU A 81 32.44 -22.37 -14.58
CA LEU A 81 32.75 -21.02 -14.06
C LEU A 81 32.26 -19.95 -15.07
N VAL A 82 31.93 -18.67 -14.79
CA VAL A 82 31.62 -17.82 -13.62
C VAL A 82 30.56 -16.79 -14.14
N TYR A 83 29.69 -16.12 -13.40
CA TYR A 83 29.38 -16.07 -11.96
C TYR A 83 27.97 -16.59 -11.68
N ASN A 84 27.71 -17.01 -10.44
CA ASN A 84 26.51 -17.76 -10.08
C ASN A 84 25.58 -16.99 -9.11
N MET A 85 24.57 -16.31 -9.66
CA MET A 85 23.36 -15.81 -8.97
C MET A 85 22.16 -16.37 -9.75
N GLY A 86 21.34 -17.20 -9.11
CA GLY A 86 20.52 -18.18 -9.82
C GLY A 86 19.48 -17.64 -10.82
N ALA A 87 19.27 -18.44 -11.87
CA ALA A 87 18.10 -18.47 -12.75
C ALA A 87 17.86 -17.34 -13.78
N VAL A 88 18.77 -16.39 -13.99
CA VAL A 88 18.66 -15.43 -15.11
C VAL A 88 19.95 -15.29 -15.91
N LYS A 89 19.86 -15.45 -17.24
CA LYS A 89 20.90 -14.99 -18.18
C LYS A 89 20.85 -13.47 -18.30
N VAL A 90 21.82 -12.80 -17.71
CA VAL A 90 21.99 -11.34 -17.76
C VAL A 90 23.26 -11.02 -18.53
N SER A 91 23.14 -10.49 -19.75
CA SER A 91 24.26 -9.87 -20.45
C SER A 91 24.48 -8.46 -19.89
N PHE A 92 25.39 -8.33 -18.93
CA PHE A 92 25.82 -7.04 -18.41
C PHE A 92 26.67 -6.29 -19.45
N LEU A 93 26.22 -5.11 -19.87
CA LEU A 93 27.06 -4.11 -20.52
C LEU A 93 27.66 -3.19 -19.45
N PHE A 94 28.68 -3.70 -18.74
CA PHE A 94 29.47 -2.89 -17.81
C PHE A 94 30.96 -3.16 -18.01
N SER A 95 31.75 -2.09 -17.96
CA SER A 95 33.20 -2.16 -17.91
C SER A 95 33.68 -2.92 -16.66
N PRO A 96 34.81 -3.64 -16.72
CA PRO A 96 35.29 -4.44 -15.61
C PRO A 96 35.67 -3.54 -14.43
N SER A 97 35.01 -3.71 -13.29
CA SER A 97 35.44 -3.19 -11.99
C SER A 97 35.50 -4.34 -10.97
N PRO A 98 36.42 -4.31 -10.00
CA PRO A 98 36.91 -5.54 -9.35
C PRO A 98 36.01 -6.15 -8.27
N SER A 99 34.82 -5.58 -8.02
CA SER A 99 33.90 -6.03 -6.95
C SER A 99 32.75 -6.89 -7.50
N SER A 100 32.56 -8.09 -6.94
CA SER A 100 31.45 -8.97 -7.31
C SER A 100 30.07 -8.34 -7.03
N PRO A 101 29.01 -8.62 -7.82
CA PRO A 101 27.67 -8.09 -7.55
C PRO A 101 27.10 -8.46 -6.17
N ARG A 102 27.50 -9.60 -5.60
CA ARG A 102 27.12 -10.01 -4.23
C ARG A 102 27.73 -9.09 -3.18
N SER A 103 29.04 -8.83 -3.25
CA SER A 103 29.70 -7.95 -2.28
C SER A 103 29.17 -6.51 -2.30
N ILE A 104 28.64 -6.04 -3.44
CA ILE A 104 27.94 -4.73 -3.53
C ILE A 104 26.56 -4.75 -2.83
N LEU A 105 25.87 -5.89 -2.82
CA LEU A 105 24.57 -6.07 -2.15
C LEU A 105 24.71 -6.43 -0.65
N GLU A 106 25.85 -7.00 -0.26
CA GLU A 106 26.16 -7.41 1.12
C GLU A 106 26.90 -6.34 1.92
N SER A 107 27.63 -5.41 1.27
CA SER A 107 28.21 -4.24 1.93
C SER A 107 27.13 -3.27 2.46
N GLY A 108 27.49 -2.46 3.46
CA GLY A 108 26.63 -1.35 3.94
C GLY A 108 26.50 -0.25 2.87
N LEU A 109 25.41 0.52 2.91
CA LEU A 109 25.19 1.60 1.94
C LEU A 109 26.17 2.77 2.19
N SER A 110 26.91 3.18 1.16
CA SER A 110 27.80 4.35 1.18
C SER A 110 27.58 5.23 -0.05
N ARG A 111 28.11 6.46 -0.03
CA ARG A 111 28.10 7.38 -1.18
C ARG A 111 28.67 6.74 -2.46
N GLU A 112 29.73 5.97 -2.32
CA GLU A 112 30.50 5.35 -3.42
C GLU A 112 29.82 4.13 -4.03
N ASN A 113 29.11 3.33 -3.23
CA ASN A 113 28.41 2.14 -3.74
C ASN A 113 26.95 2.41 -4.12
N TYR A 114 26.41 3.58 -3.76
CA TYR A 114 25.01 3.97 -3.91
C TYR A 114 24.41 3.65 -5.27
N SER A 115 24.96 4.25 -6.34
CA SER A 115 24.45 4.11 -7.71
C SER A 115 24.48 2.65 -8.17
N LYS A 116 25.63 1.98 -8.02
CA LYS A 116 25.82 0.57 -8.40
C LYS A 116 24.88 -0.36 -7.63
N ARG A 117 24.71 -0.17 -6.32
CA ARG A 117 23.84 -0.99 -5.47
C ARG A 117 22.38 -0.84 -5.89
N PHE A 118 21.88 0.39 -6.01
CA PHE A 118 20.48 0.61 -6.39
C PHE A 118 20.19 0.17 -7.84
N GLN A 119 21.13 0.30 -8.78
CA GLN A 119 20.99 -0.27 -10.12
C GLN A 119 20.84 -1.80 -10.09
N LEU A 120 21.62 -2.52 -9.27
CA LEU A 120 21.47 -3.97 -9.09
C LEU A 120 20.12 -4.34 -8.46
N LEU A 121 19.66 -3.60 -7.45
CA LEU A 121 18.36 -3.82 -6.81
C LEU A 121 17.19 -3.58 -7.79
N LEU A 122 17.26 -2.51 -8.58
CA LEU A 122 16.30 -2.22 -9.64
C LEU A 122 16.23 -3.33 -10.69
N TYR A 123 17.38 -3.91 -11.04
CA TYR A 123 17.43 -5.03 -11.96
C TYR A 123 16.80 -6.30 -11.36
N LEU A 124 17.00 -6.58 -10.06
CA LEU A 124 16.34 -7.69 -9.37
C LEU A 124 14.82 -7.52 -9.25
N GLU A 125 14.31 -6.29 -9.13
CA GLU A 125 12.87 -6.00 -9.19
C GLU A 125 12.34 -6.17 -10.62
N GLU A 126 13.06 -5.69 -11.64
CA GLU A 126 12.70 -5.83 -13.05
C GLU A 126 12.55 -7.30 -13.48
N LEU A 127 13.49 -8.16 -13.05
CA LEU A 127 13.41 -9.59 -13.28
C LEU A 127 12.21 -10.25 -12.60
N GLN A 128 11.91 -9.85 -11.36
CA GLN A 128 10.72 -10.37 -10.68
C GLN A 128 9.43 -9.93 -11.41
N MET A 129 9.37 -8.68 -11.90
CA MET A 129 8.26 -8.20 -12.72
C MET A 129 8.08 -9.03 -13.99
N GLU A 130 9.16 -9.40 -14.68
CA GLU A 130 9.09 -10.26 -15.87
C GLU A 130 8.57 -11.67 -15.55
N VAL A 131 9.01 -12.27 -14.44
CA VAL A 131 8.55 -13.59 -13.99
C VAL A 131 7.07 -13.54 -13.57
N ASP A 132 6.67 -12.50 -12.84
CA ASP A 132 5.30 -12.34 -12.35
C ASP A 132 4.32 -12.05 -13.50
N ILE A 133 4.68 -11.22 -14.49
CA ILE A 133 3.77 -10.90 -15.60
C ILE A 133 3.54 -12.09 -16.53
N LYS A 134 4.56 -12.95 -16.71
CA LYS A 134 4.44 -14.19 -17.52
C LYS A 134 3.40 -15.17 -16.93
N ARG A 135 2.98 -15.01 -15.67
CA ARG A 135 1.87 -15.80 -15.07
C ARG A 135 0.50 -15.49 -15.68
N TYR A 136 0.33 -14.34 -16.31
CA TYR A 136 -0.90 -13.97 -17.04
C TYR A 136 -0.92 -14.49 -18.47
N ASN A 137 0.19 -15.02 -18.99
CA ASN A 137 0.25 -15.58 -20.34
C ASN A 137 -0.78 -16.70 -20.50
N LYS A 138 -1.55 -16.65 -21.58
CA LYS A 138 -2.60 -17.62 -21.89
C LYS A 138 -2.41 -18.15 -23.32
N PRO A 139 -2.15 -19.46 -23.51
CA PRO A 139 -2.20 -20.06 -24.83
C PRO A 139 -3.66 -20.17 -25.32
N ASN A 140 -3.85 -20.30 -26.63
CA ASN A 140 -5.13 -20.68 -27.26
C ASN A 140 -6.37 -19.84 -26.86
N THR A 141 -6.19 -18.56 -26.52
CA THR A 141 -7.28 -17.71 -26.02
C THR A 141 -8.01 -17.01 -27.17
N PRO A 142 -9.35 -17.06 -27.23
CA PRO A 142 -10.12 -16.33 -28.23
C PRO A 142 -10.10 -14.81 -27.93
N MET A 143 -10.15 -14.01 -28.99
CA MET A 143 -10.46 -12.58 -28.91
C MET A 143 -11.73 -12.27 -29.73
N VAL A 144 -12.43 -11.20 -29.36
CA VAL A 144 -13.68 -10.75 -29.99
C VAL A 144 -13.61 -9.25 -30.24
N ARG A 145 -14.13 -8.74 -31.35
CA ARG A 145 -14.26 -7.29 -31.61
C ARG A 145 -15.14 -6.63 -30.56
N ASP A 146 -14.75 -5.42 -30.12
CA ASP A 146 -15.57 -4.62 -29.20
C ASP A 146 -16.88 -4.18 -29.88
N LYS A 147 -18.00 -4.40 -29.19
CA LYS A 147 -19.36 -4.04 -29.64
C LYS A 147 -19.52 -2.53 -29.87
N THR A 148 -18.78 -1.71 -29.13
CA THR A 148 -18.84 -0.23 -29.19
C THR A 148 -17.84 0.36 -30.19
N ASN A 149 -16.68 -0.27 -30.39
CA ASN A 149 -15.64 0.25 -31.28
C ASN A 149 -14.95 -0.90 -32.04
N LYS A 150 -15.36 -1.12 -33.30
CA LYS A 150 -14.86 -2.19 -34.17
C LYS A 150 -13.35 -2.13 -34.49
N LYS A 151 -12.63 -1.08 -34.06
CA LYS A 151 -11.15 -0.97 -34.13
C LYS A 151 -10.44 -1.61 -32.92
N LEU A 152 -11.17 -1.99 -31.88
CA LEU A 152 -10.63 -2.61 -30.66
C LEU A 152 -11.03 -4.10 -30.59
N LEU A 153 -10.14 -4.91 -30.01
CA LEU A 153 -10.41 -6.29 -29.64
C LEU A 153 -10.48 -6.41 -28.12
N VAL A 154 -11.39 -7.24 -27.63
CA VAL A 154 -11.56 -7.58 -26.22
C VAL A 154 -10.89 -8.92 -25.95
N LEU A 155 -10.07 -8.95 -24.90
CA LEU A 155 -9.44 -10.14 -24.35
C LEU A 155 -9.96 -10.36 -22.93
N GLU A 156 -10.53 -11.52 -22.64
CA GLU A 156 -11.00 -11.87 -21.29
C GLU A 156 -9.84 -12.37 -20.41
N VAL A 157 -9.55 -11.63 -19.34
CA VAL A 157 -8.46 -11.93 -18.41
C VAL A 157 -8.92 -11.62 -16.97
N PRO A 158 -9.61 -12.59 -16.31
CA PRO A 158 -10.21 -12.35 -15.01
C PRO A 158 -9.22 -11.85 -13.96
N GLY A 159 -9.55 -10.73 -13.30
CA GLY A 159 -8.76 -10.11 -12.24
C GLY A 159 -7.49 -9.34 -12.65
N VAL A 160 -7.22 -9.09 -13.94
CA VAL A 160 -6.04 -8.32 -14.38
C VAL A 160 -6.00 -6.89 -13.83
N SER A 161 -7.16 -6.25 -13.69
CA SER A 161 -7.32 -4.89 -13.16
C SER A 161 -6.81 -4.71 -11.72
N GLU A 162 -6.96 -5.75 -10.88
CA GLU A 162 -6.62 -5.70 -9.45
C GLU A 162 -5.33 -6.46 -9.09
N SER A 163 -4.77 -7.20 -10.03
CA SER A 163 -3.56 -8.00 -9.82
C SER A 163 -2.28 -7.19 -10.08
N ARG A 164 -1.18 -7.49 -9.38
CA ARG A 164 0.14 -6.88 -9.62
C ARG A 164 1.08 -7.90 -10.31
N PRO A 165 1.98 -7.50 -11.24
CA PRO A 165 1.99 -6.21 -11.94
C PRO A 165 0.68 -5.97 -12.71
N SER A 166 0.12 -4.78 -12.53
CA SER A 166 -1.15 -4.38 -13.14
C SER A 166 -0.89 -3.89 -14.55
N VAL A 167 -1.69 -4.37 -15.50
CA VAL A 167 -1.67 -3.89 -16.88
C VAL A 167 -2.29 -2.49 -16.90
N LEU A 168 -1.62 -1.52 -17.53
CA LEU A 168 -2.07 -0.13 -17.64
C LEU A 168 -2.40 0.26 -19.09
N ARG A 169 -3.16 1.35 -19.27
CA ARG A 169 -3.37 1.96 -20.59
C ARG A 169 -2.02 2.35 -21.20
N GLY A 170 -1.78 1.92 -22.44
CA GLY A 170 -0.53 2.11 -23.18
C GLY A 170 0.46 0.94 -23.08
N ASP A 171 0.24 -0.04 -22.19
CA ASP A 171 1.09 -1.22 -22.12
C ASP A 171 0.93 -2.11 -23.37
N ALA A 172 1.98 -2.88 -23.68
CA ALA A 172 2.02 -3.74 -24.84
C ALA A 172 1.74 -5.20 -24.47
N ILE A 173 0.86 -5.83 -25.24
CA ILE A 173 0.61 -7.27 -25.22
C ILE A 173 1.03 -7.83 -26.57
N LEU A 174 1.80 -8.91 -26.55
CA LEU A 174 2.19 -9.65 -27.75
C LEU A 174 1.20 -10.80 -27.94
N VAL A 175 0.73 -10.98 -29.17
CA VAL A 175 -0.15 -12.08 -29.54
C VAL A 175 0.39 -12.80 -30.77
N THR A 176 0.40 -14.13 -30.71
CA THR A 176 0.75 -15.03 -31.81
C THR A 176 -0.47 -15.86 -32.16
N ARG A 177 -0.72 -16.12 -33.45
CA ARG A 177 -1.81 -17.03 -33.85
C ARG A 177 -1.42 -18.45 -33.44
N SER A 178 -2.24 -19.14 -32.66
CA SER A 178 -1.85 -20.45 -32.07
C SER A 178 -1.57 -21.55 -33.11
N GLY A 179 -2.00 -21.38 -34.37
CA GLY A 179 -1.67 -22.27 -35.49
C GLY A 179 -0.37 -21.93 -36.23
N ASP A 180 0.26 -20.78 -35.97
CA ASP A 180 1.53 -20.37 -36.58
C ASP A 180 2.75 -20.69 -35.70
N SER A 181 2.53 -21.07 -34.43
CA SER A 181 3.56 -21.41 -33.44
C SER A 181 4.47 -22.59 -33.86
N ASN A 182 4.04 -23.41 -34.83
CA ASN A 182 4.81 -24.54 -35.40
C ASN A 182 5.49 -24.23 -36.74
N LYS A 183 5.42 -23.00 -37.25
CA LYS A 183 6.10 -22.58 -38.49
C LYS A 183 7.42 -21.89 -38.16
N GLY A 184 8.44 -22.09 -39.00
CA GLY A 184 9.79 -21.55 -38.79
C GLY A 184 9.91 -20.01 -38.77
N SER A 185 8.83 -19.28 -38.98
CA SER A 185 8.75 -17.82 -38.79
C SER A 185 7.49 -17.47 -38.00
N VAL A 186 7.65 -17.26 -36.69
CA VAL A 186 6.56 -16.95 -35.76
C VAL A 186 6.31 -15.45 -35.76
N VAL A 187 5.23 -15.01 -36.42
CA VAL A 187 4.81 -13.60 -36.41
C VAL A 187 4.20 -13.25 -35.06
N LYS A 188 4.86 -12.36 -34.30
CA LYS A 188 4.29 -11.74 -33.09
C LYS A 188 3.64 -10.40 -33.45
N TYR A 189 2.35 -10.27 -33.20
CA TYR A 189 1.62 -9.01 -33.34
C TYR A 189 1.62 -8.26 -32.00
N ARG A 190 1.91 -6.95 -32.04
CA ARG A 190 1.90 -6.10 -30.85
C ARG A 190 0.59 -5.32 -30.77
N GLY A 191 -0.19 -5.59 -29.73
CA GLY A 191 -1.36 -4.81 -29.35
C GLY A 191 -1.04 -3.86 -28.21
N TYR A 192 -1.72 -2.71 -28.18
CA TYR A 192 -1.60 -1.73 -27.10
C TYR A 192 -2.91 -1.64 -26.31
N VAL A 193 -2.80 -1.58 -25.00
CA VAL A 193 -3.94 -1.54 -24.08
C VAL A 193 -4.60 -0.16 -24.14
N HIS A 194 -5.86 -0.11 -24.58
CA HIS A 194 -6.66 1.11 -24.65
C HIS A 194 -7.47 1.35 -23.36
N ARG A 195 -8.08 0.29 -22.82
CA ARG A 195 -8.87 0.33 -21.56
C ARG A 195 -8.72 -1.01 -20.84
N VAL A 196 -8.66 -0.95 -19.52
CA VAL A 196 -8.66 -2.13 -18.64
C VAL A 196 -9.99 -2.13 -17.89
N GLU A 197 -10.70 -3.25 -17.93
CA GLU A 197 -11.94 -3.50 -17.21
C GLU A 197 -11.69 -4.55 -16.12
N LEU A 198 -12.69 -4.86 -15.29
CA LEU A 198 -12.51 -5.76 -14.14
C LEU A 198 -11.92 -7.12 -14.54
N ASP A 199 -12.52 -7.75 -15.55
CA ASP A 199 -12.17 -9.08 -16.06
C ASP A 199 -11.81 -9.10 -17.57
N SER A 200 -11.66 -7.93 -18.19
CA SER A 200 -11.42 -7.77 -19.63
C SER A 200 -10.37 -6.70 -19.92
N VAL A 201 -9.68 -6.81 -21.06
CA VAL A 201 -8.73 -5.81 -21.56
C VAL A 201 -9.07 -5.48 -23.01
N LYS A 202 -9.21 -4.18 -23.31
CA LYS A 202 -9.43 -3.68 -24.68
C LYS A 202 -8.11 -3.33 -25.33
N LEU A 203 -7.81 -3.96 -26.47
CA LEU A 203 -6.56 -3.89 -27.20
C LEU A 203 -6.76 -3.23 -28.57
N GLY A 204 -5.93 -2.24 -28.87
CA GLY A 204 -5.77 -1.69 -30.21
C GLY A 204 -4.62 -2.38 -30.94
N PHE A 205 -4.85 -2.75 -32.20
CA PHE A 205 -3.86 -3.36 -33.08
C PHE A 205 -3.71 -2.55 -34.37
N SER A 206 -2.67 -2.84 -35.17
CA SER A 206 -2.51 -2.20 -36.48
C SER A 206 -3.66 -2.54 -37.43
N SER A 207 -3.99 -1.61 -38.33
CA SER A 207 -5.04 -1.78 -39.35
C SER A 207 -4.86 -3.06 -40.18
N ARG A 208 -3.60 -3.39 -40.53
CA ARG A 208 -3.21 -4.62 -41.25
C ARG A 208 -3.53 -5.91 -40.48
N PHE A 209 -3.51 -5.89 -39.14
CA PHE A 209 -3.94 -7.05 -38.34
C PHE A 209 -5.47 -7.14 -38.31
N LEU A 210 -6.14 -6.02 -38.04
CA LEU A 210 -7.61 -5.93 -37.92
C LEU A 210 -8.37 -6.29 -39.21
N SER A 211 -7.80 -6.03 -40.39
CA SER A 211 -8.38 -6.46 -41.67
C SER A 211 -8.33 -7.98 -41.87
N SER A 212 -7.33 -8.65 -41.27
CA SER A 212 -7.12 -10.11 -41.33
C SER A 212 -7.75 -10.89 -40.16
N PHE A 213 -8.50 -10.20 -39.30
CA PHE A 213 -9.03 -10.74 -38.03
C PHE A 213 -10.49 -11.20 -38.17
N VAL A 214 -10.78 -12.39 -37.67
CA VAL A 214 -12.13 -12.97 -37.56
C VAL A 214 -12.42 -13.24 -36.08
N ASP A 215 -13.65 -12.98 -35.64
CA ASP A 215 -14.05 -13.19 -34.24
C ASP A 215 -13.92 -14.67 -33.84
N GLY A 216 -13.42 -14.93 -32.63
CA GLY A 216 -13.20 -16.29 -32.12
C GLY A 216 -11.88 -16.95 -32.55
N LEU A 217 -11.05 -16.29 -33.38
CA LEU A 217 -9.68 -16.73 -33.63
C LEU A 217 -8.90 -16.85 -32.30
N LYS A 218 -8.13 -17.93 -32.17
CA LYS A 218 -7.33 -18.24 -30.98
C LYS A 218 -5.89 -17.74 -31.11
N PHE A 219 -5.40 -17.15 -30.03
CA PHE A 219 -4.06 -16.59 -29.94
C PHE A 219 -3.35 -17.05 -28.66
N ASP A 220 -2.03 -17.19 -28.78
CA ASP A 220 -1.13 -17.32 -27.66
C ASP A 220 -0.76 -15.90 -27.21
N VAL A 221 -1.17 -15.54 -26.00
CA VAL A 221 -1.05 -14.19 -25.44
C VAL A 221 0.12 -14.13 -24.47
N GLU A 222 1.06 -13.22 -24.74
CA GLU A 222 2.24 -12.93 -23.95
C GLU A 222 2.18 -11.48 -23.44
N PHE A 223 2.15 -11.30 -22.12
CA PHE A 223 2.14 -9.99 -21.48
C PHE A 223 3.57 -9.47 -21.32
N THR A 224 3.80 -8.18 -21.56
CA THR A 224 5.13 -7.56 -21.45
C THR A 224 5.17 -6.46 -20.40
N VAL A 225 6.29 -6.33 -19.69
CA VAL A 225 6.49 -5.29 -18.66
C VAL A 225 6.87 -3.96 -19.32
N ASN A 226 6.23 -2.88 -18.89
CA ASN A 226 6.65 -1.53 -19.23
C ASN A 226 7.89 -1.12 -18.42
N ARG A 227 9.06 -1.14 -19.07
CA ARG A 227 10.37 -0.85 -18.45
C ARG A 227 10.61 0.64 -18.17
N LEU A 228 9.67 1.54 -18.51
CA LEU A 228 9.88 3.00 -18.40
C LEU A 228 10.13 3.44 -16.96
N THR A 229 9.38 2.91 -15.99
CA THR A 229 9.52 3.24 -14.56
C THR A 229 10.92 2.90 -14.05
N THR A 230 11.35 1.65 -14.23
CA THR A 230 12.67 1.17 -13.78
C THR A 230 13.81 1.90 -14.49
N ARG A 231 13.68 2.20 -15.79
CA ARG A 231 14.67 2.98 -16.54
C ARG A 231 14.81 4.42 -16.07
N LEU A 232 13.71 5.07 -15.68
CA LEU A 232 13.76 6.41 -15.08
C LEU A 232 14.46 6.38 -13.72
N GLN A 233 14.23 5.34 -12.91
CA GLN A 233 14.93 5.12 -11.62
C GLN A 233 16.42 4.83 -11.82
N GLN A 234 16.80 3.96 -12.76
CA GLN A 234 18.20 3.66 -13.12
C GLN A 234 18.93 4.95 -13.56
N ARG A 235 18.32 5.75 -14.44
CA ARG A 235 18.88 7.04 -14.86
C ARG A 235 18.98 8.02 -13.69
N ALA A 236 18.00 8.05 -12.78
CA ALA A 236 18.05 8.93 -11.61
C ALA A 236 19.21 8.56 -10.65
N THR A 237 19.50 7.27 -10.45
CA THR A 237 20.67 6.83 -9.66
C THR A 237 22.00 7.19 -10.32
N GLU A 238 22.09 7.16 -11.65
CA GLU A 238 23.28 7.61 -12.40
C GLU A 238 23.44 9.14 -12.35
N LEU A 239 22.35 9.89 -12.50
CA LEU A 239 22.35 11.34 -12.37
C LEU A 239 22.68 11.82 -10.96
N ALA A 240 22.29 11.09 -9.92
CA ALA A 240 22.64 11.41 -8.53
C ALA A 240 24.16 11.36 -8.28
N ASP A 241 24.86 10.43 -8.94
CA ASP A 241 26.32 10.31 -8.93
C ASP A 241 26.95 11.46 -9.73
N ARG A 242 26.52 11.66 -10.98
CA ARG A 242 27.02 12.73 -11.87
C ARG A 242 26.82 14.15 -11.33
N HIS A 243 25.69 14.43 -10.67
CA HIS A 243 25.39 15.73 -10.04
C HIS A 243 25.83 15.80 -8.57
N ASN A 244 26.56 14.78 -8.10
CA ASN A 244 27.16 14.70 -6.78
C ASN A 244 26.18 15.02 -5.64
N LEU A 245 24.99 14.39 -5.66
CA LEU A 245 23.92 14.56 -4.65
C LEU A 245 24.25 13.96 -3.27
N GLY A 246 25.54 13.70 -2.99
CA GLY A 246 25.99 13.14 -1.71
C GLY A 246 25.52 13.96 -0.51
N ASN A 247 25.53 15.29 -0.61
CA ASN A 247 25.10 16.19 0.48
C ASN A 247 23.59 16.11 0.78
N VAL A 248 22.78 15.65 -0.18
CA VAL A 248 21.32 15.48 -0.02
C VAL A 248 20.96 14.06 0.42
N LEU A 249 21.70 13.06 -0.07
CA LEU A 249 21.46 11.63 0.16
C LEU A 249 22.17 11.08 1.41
N PHE A 250 23.30 11.69 1.77
CA PHE A 250 24.14 11.41 2.93
C PHE A 250 24.58 12.74 3.57
N PRO A 251 23.65 13.55 4.10
CA PRO A 251 23.99 14.83 4.70
C PRO A 251 24.84 14.60 5.96
N SER A 252 26.05 15.14 5.95
CA SER A 252 26.86 15.37 7.15
C SER A 252 26.56 16.77 7.65
N GLY A 253 26.25 16.90 8.94
CA GLY A 253 26.00 18.22 9.53
C GLY A 253 27.32 18.96 9.65
N ASP A 254 27.40 20.13 9.02
CA ASP A 254 28.49 21.06 9.28
C ASP A 254 28.09 21.97 10.44
N PRO A 255 28.67 21.81 11.65
CA PRO A 255 28.31 22.60 12.83
C PRO A 255 28.69 24.09 12.69
N THR A 256 29.41 24.49 11.63
CA THR A 256 29.77 25.89 11.37
C THR A 256 28.65 26.68 10.68
N ILE A 257 27.67 26.02 10.06
CA ILE A 257 26.55 26.68 9.37
C ILE A 257 25.49 27.09 10.38
N GLN A 258 25.52 28.36 10.82
CA GLN A 258 24.45 28.91 11.65
C GLN A 258 23.12 28.95 10.87
N PRO A 259 22.00 28.50 11.46
CA PRO A 259 20.71 28.55 10.78
C PRO A 259 20.29 30.01 10.53
N PRO A 260 19.81 30.36 9.32
CA PRO A 260 19.36 31.71 8.99
C PRO A 260 18.27 32.20 9.96
N LYS A 261 18.32 33.50 10.28
CA LYS A 261 17.39 34.14 11.23
C LYS A 261 15.94 33.96 10.78
N LYS A 262 15.16 33.23 11.58
CA LYS A 262 13.73 32.99 11.35
C LYS A 262 12.97 34.31 11.46
N GLN A 263 12.23 34.67 10.42
CA GLN A 263 11.34 35.83 10.44
C GLN A 263 9.94 35.43 10.95
N PRO A 264 9.21 36.33 11.63
CA PRO A 264 7.79 36.12 11.91
C PRO A 264 7.01 36.12 10.58
N LEU A 265 6.26 35.05 10.32
CA LEU A 265 5.48 34.89 9.10
C LEU A 265 3.99 35.07 9.45
N LEU A 266 3.27 35.84 8.64
CA LEU A 266 1.81 35.87 8.67
C LEU A 266 1.29 34.82 7.68
N LEU A 267 0.65 33.78 8.21
CA LEU A 267 0.19 32.63 7.42
C LEU A 267 -1.12 32.94 6.71
N TYR A 268 -1.35 32.32 5.54
CA TYR A 268 -2.63 32.43 4.84
C TYR A 268 -3.74 31.70 5.62
N ASP A 269 -3.45 30.52 6.19
CA ASP A 269 -4.34 29.82 7.13
C ASP A 269 -3.98 30.15 8.59
N ARG A 270 -4.74 31.06 9.21
CA ARG A 270 -4.62 31.44 10.62
C ARG A 270 -4.80 30.28 11.61
N ALA A 271 -5.43 29.17 11.22
CA ALA A 271 -5.55 28.00 12.08
C ALA A 271 -4.21 27.25 12.24
N LEU A 272 -3.23 27.48 11.34
CA LEU A 272 -1.86 26.97 11.49
C LEU A 272 -1.03 27.77 12.49
N GLU A 273 -1.30 29.07 12.65
CA GLU A 273 -0.61 29.94 13.61
C GLU A 273 -0.86 29.49 15.06
N GLN A 274 -1.99 28.81 15.31
CA GLN A 274 -2.35 28.20 16.59
C GLN A 274 -1.66 26.84 16.85
N ASN A 275 -0.91 26.32 15.87
CA ASN A 275 -0.21 25.04 15.92
C ASN A 275 1.31 25.30 15.85
N PRO A 276 2.03 25.29 17.00
CA PRO A 276 3.43 25.69 17.04
C PRO A 276 4.33 24.76 16.24
N GLU A 277 4.00 23.47 16.12
CA GLU A 277 4.74 22.50 15.31
C GLU A 277 4.63 22.85 13.82
N GLN A 278 3.42 23.11 13.31
CA GLN A 278 3.19 23.48 11.91
C GLN A 278 3.77 24.85 11.58
N TYR A 279 3.62 25.83 12.47
CA TYR A 279 4.21 27.16 12.32
C TYR A 279 5.75 27.09 12.26
N THR A 280 6.38 26.33 13.17
CA THR A 280 7.83 26.10 13.20
C THR A 280 8.32 25.43 11.91
N ALA A 281 7.62 24.40 11.42
CA ALA A 281 7.94 23.76 10.16
C ALA A 281 7.93 24.75 8.97
N VAL A 282 6.90 25.59 8.86
CA VAL A 282 6.81 26.62 7.80
C VAL A 282 7.95 27.63 7.92
N GLN A 283 8.26 28.12 9.12
CA GLN A 283 9.38 29.05 9.34
C GLN A 283 10.72 28.46 8.92
N ASN A 284 11.02 27.22 9.31
CA ASN A 284 12.29 26.55 8.98
C ASN A 284 12.41 26.27 7.48
N ILE A 285 11.31 25.89 6.82
CA ILE A 285 11.28 25.69 5.37
C ILE A 285 11.55 27.02 4.66
N VAL A 286 10.82 28.09 4.98
CA VAL A 286 10.99 29.41 4.33
C VAL A 286 12.37 30.01 4.60
N ALA A 287 12.92 29.84 5.80
CA ALA A 287 14.26 30.29 6.14
C ALA A 287 15.36 29.48 5.44
N GLY A 288 15.09 28.23 5.03
CA GLY A 288 16.10 27.34 4.45
C GLY A 288 17.03 26.70 5.48
N SER A 289 16.57 26.49 6.72
CA SER A 289 17.44 26.16 7.87
C SER A 289 18.21 24.84 7.76
N SER A 290 17.79 23.89 6.91
CA SER A 290 18.48 22.61 6.72
C SER A 290 19.47 22.60 5.55
N ARG A 291 19.50 23.61 4.67
CA ARG A 291 20.25 23.58 3.41
C ARG A 291 21.74 23.27 3.64
N PRO A 292 22.36 22.33 2.88
CA PRO A 292 21.82 21.59 1.72
C PRO A 292 21.02 20.32 2.06
N ALA A 293 20.96 19.92 3.33
CA ALA A 293 20.27 18.70 3.74
C ALA A 293 18.73 18.80 3.58
N PRO A 294 18.03 17.69 3.27
CA PRO A 294 16.57 17.65 3.26
C PRO A 294 15.95 18.08 4.59
N TYR A 295 14.86 18.85 4.53
CA TYR A 295 13.99 19.12 5.67
C TYR A 295 12.92 18.03 5.78
N LEU A 296 12.76 17.41 6.95
CA LEU A 296 11.80 16.32 7.16
C LEU A 296 10.56 16.80 7.93
N VAL A 297 9.38 16.63 7.33
CA VAL A 297 8.09 16.84 8.01
C VAL A 297 7.48 15.48 8.33
N PHE A 298 7.68 15.03 9.57
CA PHE A 298 7.15 13.77 10.08
C PHE A 298 5.69 13.97 10.53
N GLY A 299 4.74 13.37 9.82
CA GLY A 299 3.30 13.50 10.08
C GLY A 299 2.59 12.17 10.39
N PRO A 300 2.55 11.76 11.68
CA PRO A 300 1.86 10.57 12.19
C PRO A 300 0.35 10.46 11.94
N PRO A 301 -0.29 9.34 12.32
CA PRO A 301 -1.70 9.07 12.44
C PRO A 301 -2.57 10.29 12.69
N GLY A 302 -3.48 10.64 11.79
CA GLY A 302 -4.53 11.62 12.09
C GLY A 302 -4.08 13.05 12.41
N THR A 303 -2.77 13.34 12.47
CA THR A 303 -2.20 14.71 12.40
C THR A 303 -2.67 15.46 11.16
N GLY A 304 -3.16 14.68 10.20
CA GLY A 304 -4.08 15.05 9.15
C GLY A 304 -3.32 15.08 7.85
N LYS A 305 -3.67 14.23 6.89
CA LYS A 305 -3.09 14.35 5.54
C LYS A 305 -3.42 15.73 4.99
N THR A 306 -4.68 16.15 5.09
CA THR A 306 -5.10 17.52 4.77
C THR A 306 -4.32 18.60 5.55
N ARG A 307 -4.02 18.43 6.86
CA ARG A 307 -3.30 19.44 7.66
C ARG A 307 -1.78 19.46 7.39
N LYS A 308 -1.15 18.30 7.20
CA LYS A 308 0.24 18.12 6.75
C LYS A 308 0.45 18.64 5.34
N THR A 309 -0.42 18.25 4.40
CA THR A 309 -0.47 18.81 3.05
C THR A 309 -0.72 20.32 3.11
N VAL A 310 -1.63 20.83 3.97
CA VAL A 310 -1.80 22.28 4.20
C VAL A 310 -0.52 22.93 4.75
N THR A 311 0.26 22.27 5.62
CA THR A 311 1.56 22.79 6.11
C THR A 311 2.58 22.91 4.97
N VAL A 312 2.66 21.89 4.10
CA VAL A 312 3.50 21.90 2.89
C VAL A 312 3.03 22.98 1.90
N VAL A 313 1.72 23.07 1.67
CA VAL A 313 1.09 24.05 0.78
C VAL A 313 1.26 25.49 1.30
N GLU A 314 1.19 25.69 2.61
CA GLU A 314 1.48 26.98 3.24
C GLU A 314 2.95 27.35 3.07
N ALA A 315 3.87 26.43 3.31
CA ALA A 315 5.29 26.65 3.05
C ALA A 315 5.56 27.03 1.59
N ILE A 316 4.94 26.32 0.63
CA ILE A 316 5.00 26.65 -0.81
C ILE A 316 4.51 28.09 -1.08
N LYS A 317 3.37 28.50 -0.50
CA LYS A 317 2.84 29.87 -0.66
C LYS A 317 3.77 30.92 -0.06
N GLN A 318 4.32 30.68 1.14
CA GLN A 318 5.22 31.62 1.81
C GLN A 318 6.57 31.74 1.11
N VAL A 319 7.10 30.64 0.54
CA VAL A 319 8.29 30.69 -0.33
C VAL A 319 8.02 31.59 -1.53
N LEU A 320 6.93 31.40 -2.28
CA LEU A 320 6.58 32.25 -3.43
C LEU A 320 6.36 33.72 -3.08
N LYS A 321 5.80 33.99 -1.88
CA LYS A 321 5.59 35.34 -1.37
C LYS A 321 6.89 36.04 -0.99
N THR A 322 7.85 35.29 -0.46
CA THR A 322 9.13 35.82 0.06
C THR A 322 10.21 35.87 -1.03
N GLN A 323 10.16 34.94 -1.99
CA GLN A 323 11.17 34.74 -3.04
C GLN A 323 10.48 34.75 -4.40
N SER A 324 10.42 35.92 -5.03
CA SER A 324 9.72 36.16 -6.31
C SER A 324 10.28 35.38 -7.51
N HIS A 325 11.51 34.86 -7.39
CA HIS A 325 12.18 34.04 -8.41
C HIS A 325 12.09 32.53 -8.12
N ALA A 326 11.40 32.10 -7.06
CA ALA A 326 11.34 30.69 -6.68
C ALA A 326 10.40 29.91 -7.61
N HIS A 327 10.95 29.00 -8.43
CA HIS A 327 10.17 27.92 -9.04
C HIS A 327 10.15 26.70 -8.12
N ILE A 328 9.00 26.04 -8.03
CA ILE A 328 8.71 24.98 -7.06
C ILE A 328 8.20 23.72 -7.76
N LEU A 329 8.84 22.59 -7.44
CA LEU A 329 8.42 21.25 -7.88
C LEU A 329 7.75 20.54 -6.71
N ALA A 330 6.45 20.24 -6.85
CA ALA A 330 5.69 19.49 -5.85
C ALA A 330 5.38 18.07 -6.37
N CYS A 331 5.88 17.07 -5.66
CA CYS A 331 5.84 15.67 -6.04
C CYS A 331 5.13 14.79 -5.00
N ALA A 332 4.51 13.70 -5.47
CA ALA A 332 4.03 12.61 -4.62
C ALA A 332 4.16 11.24 -5.32
N PRO A 333 4.21 10.11 -4.59
CA PRO A 333 4.25 8.77 -5.19
C PRO A 333 2.92 8.36 -5.86
N SER A 334 1.79 8.97 -5.48
CA SER A 334 0.46 8.63 -6.03
C SER A 334 -0.22 9.84 -6.67
N ASN A 335 -1.00 9.62 -7.73
CA ASN A 335 -1.78 10.67 -8.37
C ASN A 335 -2.74 11.33 -7.36
N SER A 336 -3.49 10.55 -6.58
CA SER A 336 -4.44 11.10 -5.60
C SER A 336 -3.81 12.03 -4.55
N ALA A 337 -2.54 11.81 -4.17
CA ALA A 337 -1.81 12.72 -3.29
C ALA A 337 -1.33 14.00 -4.02
N ALA A 338 -0.82 13.87 -5.25
CA ALA A 338 -0.48 15.02 -6.09
C ALA A 338 -1.71 15.87 -6.47
N ASP A 339 -2.86 15.23 -6.65
CA ASP A 339 -4.14 15.88 -6.94
C ASP A 339 -4.65 16.65 -5.70
N LEU A 340 -4.51 16.08 -4.50
CA LEU A 340 -4.81 16.76 -3.23
C LEU A 340 -3.91 17.99 -2.99
N LEU A 341 -2.61 17.88 -3.30
CA LEU A 341 -1.67 19.00 -3.27
C LEU A 341 -2.13 20.13 -4.21
N ALA A 342 -2.45 19.81 -5.47
CA ALA A 342 -2.90 20.78 -6.45
C ALA A 342 -4.20 21.48 -6.02
N LEU A 343 -5.21 20.73 -5.57
CA LEU A 343 -6.46 21.30 -5.04
C LEU A 343 -6.22 22.31 -3.91
N LYS A 344 -5.36 21.95 -2.95
CA LYS A 344 -5.05 22.82 -1.79
C LYS A 344 -4.21 24.06 -2.13
N LEU A 345 -3.42 23.99 -3.21
CA LEU A 345 -2.73 25.15 -3.76
C LEU A 345 -3.73 26.10 -4.44
N LEU A 346 -4.65 25.57 -5.26
CA LEU A 346 -5.64 26.34 -6.01
C LEU A 346 -6.65 27.10 -5.13
N GLU A 347 -6.91 26.66 -3.90
CA GLU A 347 -7.77 27.39 -2.95
C GLU A 347 -7.32 28.86 -2.70
N HIS A 348 -6.03 29.19 -2.91
CA HIS A 348 -5.47 30.52 -2.62
C HIS A 348 -4.50 31.05 -3.69
N LEU A 349 -4.33 30.34 -4.81
CA LEU A 349 -3.38 30.70 -5.86
C LEU A 349 -4.07 30.77 -7.22
N GLU A 350 -3.63 31.72 -8.06
CA GLU A 350 -4.10 31.85 -9.43
C GLU A 350 -3.75 30.60 -10.26
N HIS A 351 -4.76 30.04 -10.95
CA HIS A 351 -4.63 28.90 -11.87
C HIS A 351 -3.46 29.01 -12.86
N ARG A 352 -3.11 30.24 -13.30
CA ARG A 352 -2.02 30.50 -14.26
C ARG A 352 -0.61 30.25 -13.71
N LYS A 353 -0.44 30.16 -12.39
CA LYS A 353 0.87 29.94 -11.74
C LYS A 353 1.16 28.46 -11.46
N LEU A 354 0.17 27.59 -11.60
CA LEU A 354 0.24 26.17 -11.23
C LEU A 354 -0.09 25.26 -12.42
N PHE A 355 0.78 24.30 -12.70
CA PHE A 355 0.55 23.26 -13.72
C PHE A 355 0.56 21.86 -13.11
N ARG A 356 -0.47 21.06 -13.38
CA ARG A 356 -0.59 19.67 -12.91
C ARG A 356 -0.21 18.69 -14.04
N MET A 357 1.00 18.15 -13.97
CA MET A 357 1.53 17.23 -14.98
C MET A 357 1.17 15.76 -14.70
N TYR A 358 0.26 15.20 -15.49
CA TYR A 358 -0.13 13.78 -15.46
C TYR A 358 0.70 12.90 -16.40
N ALA A 359 0.69 11.58 -16.16
CA ALA A 359 1.21 10.60 -17.10
C ALA A 359 0.19 10.27 -18.19
N ALA A 360 0.63 10.06 -19.43
CA ALA A 360 -0.24 9.74 -20.57
C ALA A 360 -1.06 8.43 -20.45
N SER A 361 -0.74 7.57 -19.48
CA SER A 361 -1.49 6.35 -19.15
C SER A 361 -2.68 6.59 -18.22
N ARG A 362 -2.79 7.76 -17.57
CA ARG A 362 -3.92 8.11 -16.70
C ARG A 362 -5.18 8.32 -17.55
N ASN A 363 -6.34 7.89 -17.04
CA ASN A 363 -7.62 8.16 -17.67
C ASN A 363 -8.06 9.61 -17.38
N PRO A 364 -8.41 10.44 -18.39
CA PRO A 364 -8.97 11.77 -18.16
C PRO A 364 -10.26 11.78 -17.34
N GLU A 365 -11.07 10.71 -17.41
CA GLU A 365 -12.31 10.56 -16.60
C GLU A 365 -12.02 10.52 -15.08
N ASP A 366 -10.80 10.15 -14.66
CA ASP A 366 -10.42 10.01 -13.25
C ASP A 366 -9.85 11.32 -12.63
N VAL A 367 -9.84 12.43 -13.37
CA VAL A 367 -9.26 13.71 -12.91
C VAL A 367 -10.35 14.60 -12.29
N PRO A 368 -10.15 15.13 -11.07
CA PRO A 368 -11.09 16.07 -10.46
C PRO A 368 -11.32 17.31 -11.33
N ASN A 369 -12.58 17.70 -11.52
CA ASN A 369 -12.97 18.81 -12.39
C ASN A 369 -12.24 20.12 -12.07
N ASP A 370 -12.04 20.41 -10.78
CA ASP A 370 -11.43 21.65 -10.29
C ASP A 370 -9.95 21.79 -10.72
N ILE A 371 -9.25 20.67 -10.97
CA ILE A 371 -7.84 20.67 -11.38
C ILE A 371 -7.71 20.78 -12.90
N ARG A 372 -8.76 20.48 -13.69
CA ARG A 372 -8.68 20.41 -15.17
C ARG A 372 -8.17 21.70 -15.81
N VAL A 373 -8.48 22.86 -15.22
CA VAL A 373 -8.01 24.18 -15.65
C VAL A 373 -6.48 24.31 -15.65
N CYS A 374 -5.79 23.50 -14.84
CA CYS A 374 -4.32 23.47 -14.72
C CYS A 374 -3.67 22.30 -15.47
N VAL A 375 -4.37 21.72 -16.44
CA VAL A 375 -3.94 20.55 -17.23
C VAL A 375 -4.06 20.86 -18.72
N SER A 376 -3.16 20.30 -19.52
CA SER A 376 -3.25 20.35 -20.99
C SER A 376 -4.46 19.53 -21.47
N GLU A 377 -5.47 20.20 -22.05
CA GLU A 377 -6.73 19.56 -22.47
C GLU A 377 -6.61 18.90 -23.85
N CYS A 378 -6.80 17.57 -23.89
CA CYS A 378 -6.96 16.73 -25.09
C CYS A 378 -7.50 15.33 -24.65
N ASP A 379 -7.86 14.46 -25.61
CA ASP A 379 -8.24 13.03 -25.37
C ASP A 379 -7.13 12.19 -24.68
N CYS A 380 -5.93 12.73 -24.64
CA CYS A 380 -4.77 12.25 -23.90
C CYS A 380 -3.99 13.44 -23.34
N PHE A 381 -3.28 13.24 -22.22
CA PHE A 381 -2.44 14.29 -21.64
C PHE A 381 -1.22 14.55 -22.53
N VAL A 382 -1.24 15.70 -23.22
CA VAL A 382 -0.13 16.21 -24.03
C VAL A 382 0.75 17.09 -23.16
N PHE A 383 2.07 16.90 -23.22
CA PHE A 383 3.02 17.72 -22.48
C PHE A 383 3.26 19.04 -23.22
N PRO A 384 3.16 20.21 -22.56
CA PRO A 384 3.49 21.50 -23.16
C PRO A 384 4.98 21.56 -23.52
N CYS A 385 5.38 22.54 -24.34
CA CYS A 385 6.80 22.74 -24.64
C CYS A 385 7.57 23.18 -23.38
N LYS A 386 8.89 23.03 -23.41
CA LYS A 386 9.77 23.40 -22.29
C LYS A 386 9.58 24.88 -21.91
N GLU A 387 9.42 25.74 -22.91
CA GLU A 387 9.29 27.19 -22.79
C GLU A 387 7.96 27.60 -22.15
N GLU A 388 6.90 26.81 -22.31
CA GLU A 388 5.65 26.98 -21.59
C GLU A 388 5.75 26.44 -20.16
N LEU A 389 6.36 25.27 -19.98
CA LEU A 389 6.46 24.61 -18.68
C LEU A 389 7.28 25.44 -17.68
N MET A 390 8.35 26.10 -18.13
CA MET A 390 9.19 26.97 -17.29
C MET A 390 8.53 28.32 -16.92
N LYS A 391 7.39 28.69 -17.53
CA LYS A 391 6.64 29.90 -17.15
C LYS A 391 5.82 29.72 -15.87
N TYR A 392 5.53 28.47 -15.49
CA TYR A 392 4.78 28.18 -14.27
C TYR A 392 5.69 28.29 -13.03
N SER A 393 5.20 28.95 -11.99
CA SER A 393 5.90 29.05 -10.70
C SER A 393 5.84 27.73 -9.91
N ILE A 394 4.78 26.93 -10.10
CA ILE A 394 4.60 25.63 -9.46
C ILE A 394 4.28 24.57 -10.50
N VAL A 395 5.02 23.45 -10.48
CA VAL A 395 4.68 22.23 -11.21
C VAL A 395 4.35 21.12 -10.20
N VAL A 396 3.13 20.57 -10.29
CA VAL A 396 2.64 19.47 -9.44
C VAL A 396 2.60 18.17 -10.23
N THR A 397 3.34 17.15 -9.80
CA THR A 397 3.47 15.90 -10.54
C THR A 397 3.66 14.66 -9.66
N THR A 398 3.78 13.48 -10.28
CA THR A 398 4.20 12.26 -9.54
C THR A 398 5.70 12.06 -9.68
N LEU A 399 6.33 11.39 -8.70
CA LEU A 399 7.76 11.09 -8.70
C LEU A 399 8.28 10.50 -10.03
N ILE A 400 7.57 9.52 -10.60
CA ILE A 400 7.92 8.95 -11.91
C ILE A 400 7.75 9.98 -13.04
N THR A 401 6.67 10.76 -13.02
CA THR A 401 6.39 11.73 -14.09
C THR A 401 7.34 12.93 -14.06
N ALA A 402 7.89 13.30 -12.89
CA ALA A 402 8.97 14.29 -12.77
C ALA A 402 10.19 13.95 -13.65
N GLY A 403 10.45 12.67 -13.90
CA GLY A 403 11.50 12.22 -14.82
C GLY A 403 11.33 12.71 -16.27
N ARG A 404 10.15 13.21 -16.65
CA ARG A 404 9.91 13.90 -17.93
C ARG A 404 10.53 15.29 -17.97
N LEU A 405 10.63 16.02 -16.85
CA LEU A 405 11.27 17.35 -16.78
C LEU A 405 12.74 17.27 -17.24
N VAL A 406 13.48 16.34 -16.62
CA VAL A 406 14.87 16.01 -16.97
C VAL A 406 15.00 15.54 -18.43
N THR A 407 14.00 14.80 -18.94
CA THR A 407 14.02 14.33 -20.34
C THR A 407 13.71 15.43 -21.35
N GLY A 408 12.88 16.41 -20.97
CA GLY A 408 12.55 17.58 -21.76
C GLY A 408 13.62 18.68 -21.73
N GLY A 409 14.76 18.43 -21.07
CA GLY A 409 15.89 19.35 -21.02
C GLY A 409 15.62 20.62 -20.22
N VAL A 410 14.74 20.57 -19.21
CA VAL A 410 14.67 21.63 -18.18
C VAL A 410 16.07 21.77 -17.56
N PRO A 411 16.64 22.99 -17.47
CA PRO A 411 18.01 23.17 -17.01
C PRO A 411 18.12 22.84 -15.51
N PRO A 412 19.22 22.19 -15.06
CA PRO A 412 19.43 21.92 -13.65
C PRO A 412 19.40 23.20 -12.81
N GLY A 413 18.65 23.16 -11.71
CA GLY A 413 18.49 24.31 -10.82
C GLY A 413 17.41 25.30 -11.22
N HIS A 414 16.60 24.99 -12.24
CA HIS A 414 15.38 25.76 -12.50
C HIS A 414 14.46 25.75 -11.25
N PHE A 415 14.24 24.58 -10.64
CA PHE A 415 13.41 24.49 -9.44
C PHE A 415 14.24 24.70 -8.17
N SER A 416 14.07 25.88 -7.56
CA SER A 416 14.69 26.28 -6.29
C SER A 416 14.26 25.41 -5.09
N HIS A 417 13.04 24.85 -5.11
CA HIS A 417 12.50 24.04 -4.02
C HIS A 417 11.81 22.79 -4.56
N VAL A 418 12.10 21.63 -3.97
CA VAL A 418 11.47 20.35 -4.27
C VAL A 418 10.76 19.83 -3.02
N PHE A 419 9.43 19.71 -3.10
CA PHE A 419 8.60 19.14 -2.04
C PHE A 419 8.15 17.73 -2.44
N VAL A 420 8.33 16.74 -1.57
CA VAL A 420 7.84 15.38 -1.76
C VAL A 420 6.88 15.01 -0.63
N ASP A 421 5.58 14.95 -0.92
CA ASP A 421 4.57 14.47 0.03
C ASP A 421 4.41 12.93 -0.07
N GLU A 422 3.96 12.32 1.02
CA GLU A 422 3.92 10.87 1.25
C GLU A 422 5.26 10.14 0.97
N ALA A 423 6.40 10.83 1.19
CA ALA A 423 7.75 10.31 0.86
C ALA A 423 8.09 8.94 1.50
N GLY A 424 7.47 8.62 2.65
CA GLY A 424 7.63 7.32 3.31
C GLY A 424 7.10 6.11 2.51
N HIS A 425 6.20 6.34 1.54
CA HIS A 425 5.62 5.30 0.68
C HIS A 425 6.38 5.10 -0.64
N ALA A 426 7.29 6.02 -1.00
CA ALA A 426 8.08 5.93 -2.22
C ALA A 426 9.29 5.00 -2.03
N VAL A 427 9.72 4.33 -3.10
CA VAL A 427 11.09 3.77 -3.10
C VAL A 427 12.07 4.94 -3.10
N GLU A 428 13.21 4.78 -2.43
CA GLU A 428 14.28 5.78 -2.49
C GLU A 428 14.62 6.18 -3.94
N THR A 429 14.78 5.20 -4.83
CA THR A 429 15.05 5.41 -6.26
C THR A 429 13.97 6.16 -7.03
N GLU A 430 12.72 6.14 -6.58
CA GLU A 430 11.65 6.97 -7.13
C GLU A 430 11.75 8.41 -6.64
N THR A 431 12.08 8.60 -5.36
CA THR A 431 12.26 9.92 -4.76
C THR A 431 13.37 10.69 -5.47
N ILE A 432 14.49 10.02 -5.75
CA ILE A 432 15.63 10.59 -6.50
C ILE A 432 15.22 11.11 -7.88
N ILE A 433 14.20 10.57 -8.57
CA ILE A 433 13.79 11.07 -9.90
C ILE A 433 13.44 12.56 -9.85
N SER A 434 12.79 13.01 -8.77
CA SER A 434 12.47 14.43 -8.56
C SER A 434 13.64 15.28 -8.04
N LEU A 435 14.72 14.67 -7.56
CA LEU A 435 15.91 15.35 -7.03
C LEU A 435 17.04 15.43 -8.07
N ALA A 436 17.16 14.43 -8.93
CA ALA A 436 18.22 14.28 -9.94
C ALA A 436 18.14 15.28 -11.10
N GLY A 437 17.02 16.00 -11.25
CA GLY A 437 16.92 17.14 -12.15
C GLY A 437 17.41 18.46 -11.53
N GLU A 438 17.36 18.57 -10.20
CA GLU A 438 17.33 19.86 -9.52
C GLU A 438 18.62 20.13 -8.75
N ARG A 439 19.65 20.56 -9.47
CA ARG A 439 20.82 21.19 -8.88
C ARG A 439 21.22 22.45 -9.65
N GLY A 440 20.98 23.60 -9.04
CA GLY A 440 21.68 24.83 -9.36
C GLY A 440 22.92 24.97 -8.47
N MET A 441 23.93 25.63 -8.99
CA MET A 441 24.98 26.27 -8.18
C MET A 441 24.78 27.77 -8.29
N ASP A 442 24.85 28.49 -7.17
CA ASP A 442 24.99 29.95 -7.18
C ASP A 442 26.31 30.33 -7.86
N GLU A 443 26.44 31.58 -8.30
CA GLU A 443 27.71 32.15 -8.79
C GLU A 443 28.86 32.06 -7.77
N GLY A 444 28.53 31.88 -6.47
CA GLY A 444 29.46 31.59 -5.38
C GLY A 444 29.67 30.10 -5.05
N GLY A 445 29.28 29.16 -5.92
CA GLY A 445 29.54 27.72 -5.77
C GLY A 445 28.69 26.98 -4.73
N ARG A 446 27.69 27.62 -4.13
CA ARG A 446 26.81 27.02 -3.10
C ARG A 446 25.66 26.25 -3.74
N GLU A 447 25.21 25.18 -3.07
CA GLU A 447 24.02 24.41 -3.46
C GLU A 447 22.75 25.21 -3.17
N THR A 448 21.95 25.48 -4.22
CA THR A 448 20.82 26.44 -4.13
C THR A 448 19.46 25.79 -3.89
N GLY A 449 19.33 24.49 -4.17
CA GLY A 449 18.09 23.74 -4.08
C GLY A 449 17.75 23.31 -2.65
N GLN A 450 16.50 23.54 -2.22
CA GLN A 450 15.99 23.04 -0.95
C GLN A 450 15.04 21.87 -1.16
N VAL A 451 15.31 20.76 -0.47
CA VAL A 451 14.47 19.56 -0.50
C VAL A 451 13.64 19.47 0.78
N VAL A 452 12.34 19.21 0.65
CA VAL A 452 11.42 18.98 1.77
C VAL A 452 10.74 17.62 1.59
N LEU A 453 11.00 16.66 2.47
CA LEU A 453 10.38 15.34 2.46
C LEU A 453 9.32 15.26 3.56
N ALA A 454 8.06 15.15 3.19
CA ALA A 454 6.95 15.05 4.12
C ALA A 454 6.38 13.62 4.13
N GLY A 455 6.40 12.93 5.26
CA GLY A 455 5.95 11.54 5.31
C GLY A 455 5.77 10.97 6.71
N ASP A 456 5.63 9.66 6.78
CA ASP A 456 5.62 8.89 8.02
C ASP A 456 6.33 7.55 7.77
N PRO A 457 7.49 7.29 8.41
CA PRO A 457 8.24 6.05 8.24
C PRO A 457 7.60 4.84 8.96
N LYS A 458 6.67 5.08 9.90
CA LYS A 458 5.94 4.06 10.67
C LYS A 458 4.64 3.61 9.98
N GLN A 459 4.22 4.27 8.89
CA GLN A 459 3.14 3.81 8.00
C GLN A 459 3.71 2.94 6.86
N LEU A 460 2.85 2.48 5.94
CA LEU A 460 3.21 1.65 4.80
C LEU A 460 4.37 2.23 3.96
N GLY A 461 5.44 1.44 3.86
CA GLY A 461 6.57 1.67 2.95
C GLY A 461 6.28 1.24 1.51
N PRO A 462 7.27 1.36 0.60
CA PRO A 462 7.13 1.00 -0.80
C PRO A 462 6.78 -0.48 -1.03
N ILE A 463 6.01 -0.74 -2.10
CA ILE A 463 5.52 -2.07 -2.44
C ILE A 463 6.37 -2.67 -3.56
N LEU A 464 7.34 -3.51 -3.18
CA LEU A 464 8.21 -4.27 -4.09
C LEU A 464 7.70 -5.69 -4.31
N ARG A 465 8.17 -6.34 -5.38
CA ARG A 465 7.86 -7.75 -5.69
C ARG A 465 9.02 -8.67 -5.33
N SER A 466 10.26 -8.25 -5.60
CA SER A 466 11.45 -9.08 -5.47
C SER A 466 11.81 -9.32 -4.00
N PRO A 467 11.75 -10.57 -3.50
CA PRO A 467 12.14 -10.88 -2.12
C PRO A 467 13.63 -10.61 -1.87
N LEU A 468 14.47 -10.72 -2.92
CA LEU A 468 15.88 -10.37 -2.85
C LEU A 468 16.08 -8.87 -2.70
N ALA A 469 15.37 -8.04 -3.48
CA ALA A 469 15.46 -6.59 -3.35
C ALA A 469 15.00 -6.09 -1.97
N LEU A 470 13.92 -6.69 -1.44
CA LEU A 470 13.45 -6.47 -0.06
C LEU A 470 14.53 -6.84 0.96
N LYS A 471 15.12 -8.04 0.87
CA LYS A 471 16.19 -8.51 1.77
C LYS A 471 17.39 -7.57 1.82
N HIS A 472 17.77 -6.97 0.68
CA HIS A 472 18.93 -6.08 0.58
C HIS A 472 18.62 -4.59 0.80
N GLY A 473 17.42 -4.26 1.30
CA GLY A 473 17.06 -2.93 1.83
C GLY A 473 16.26 -2.02 0.90
N MET A 474 15.89 -2.46 -0.31
CA MET A 474 15.12 -1.61 -1.26
C MET A 474 13.73 -1.24 -0.72
N GLY A 475 13.21 -1.98 0.27
CA GLY A 475 11.93 -1.71 0.92
C GLY A 475 11.93 -0.53 1.91
N VAL A 476 13.09 0.11 2.13
CA VAL A 476 13.24 1.31 2.97
C VAL A 476 13.09 2.55 2.09
N SER A 477 12.28 3.51 2.52
CA SER A 477 12.13 4.80 1.82
C SER A 477 13.30 5.75 2.15
N LEU A 478 13.56 6.75 1.30
CA LEU A 478 14.60 7.76 1.57
C LEU A 478 14.37 8.45 2.93
N LEU A 479 13.12 8.79 3.25
CA LEU A 479 12.76 9.43 4.52
C LEU A 479 13.04 8.51 5.72
N GLU A 480 12.69 7.22 5.62
CA GLU A 480 12.96 6.24 6.68
C GLU A 480 14.46 5.98 6.86
N ARG A 481 15.22 5.91 5.75
CA ARG A 481 16.68 5.76 5.80
C ARG A 481 17.35 6.95 6.48
N LEU A 482 16.98 8.18 6.10
CA LEU A 482 17.54 9.39 6.71
C LEU A 482 17.25 9.45 8.22
N MET A 483 16.01 9.17 8.64
CA MET A 483 15.65 9.16 10.07
C MET A 483 16.30 8.03 10.89
N LYS A 484 16.70 6.94 10.25
CA LYS A 484 17.28 5.77 10.94
C LYS A 484 18.80 5.79 10.96
N ASP A 485 19.43 6.09 9.82
CA ASP A 485 20.86 5.83 9.60
C ASP A 485 21.72 7.11 9.63
N VAL A 486 21.11 8.30 9.72
CA VAL A 486 21.82 9.59 9.75
C VAL A 486 21.51 10.35 11.05
N SER A 487 22.56 10.67 11.82
CA SER A 487 22.46 11.27 13.16
C SER A 487 21.71 12.61 13.20
N LEU A 488 21.76 13.43 12.15
CA LEU A 488 21.06 14.72 12.08
C LEU A 488 19.53 14.63 12.22
N TYR A 489 18.96 13.47 11.92
CA TYR A 489 17.52 13.21 11.94
C TYR A 489 17.10 12.25 13.07
N GLN A 490 18.07 11.79 13.87
CA GLN A 490 17.81 11.05 15.10
C GLN A 490 17.44 12.03 16.23
N LYS A 491 16.96 11.49 17.36
CA LYS A 491 16.71 12.26 18.58
C LYS A 491 18.05 12.50 19.29
N GLU A 492 18.23 13.68 19.89
CA GLU A 492 19.38 13.97 20.75
C GLU A 492 19.32 13.10 22.01
N GLU A 493 20.43 12.43 22.35
CA GLU A 493 20.47 11.44 23.45
C GLU A 493 20.15 12.05 24.83
N GLU A 494 20.49 13.32 25.04
CA GLU A 494 20.26 14.03 26.32
C GLU A 494 18.79 14.38 26.57
N ASN A 495 18.03 14.71 25.52
CA ASN A 495 16.69 15.31 25.63
C ASN A 495 15.58 14.46 24.99
N GLY A 496 15.90 13.49 24.14
CA GLY A 496 14.90 12.69 23.41
C GLY A 496 14.09 13.48 22.37
N VAL A 497 14.53 14.69 22.02
CA VAL A 497 13.87 15.60 21.07
C VAL A 497 14.61 15.60 19.73
N PHE A 498 13.89 15.79 18.63
CA PHE A 498 14.49 15.96 17.31
C PHE A 498 15.03 17.39 17.11
N ASN A 499 16.15 17.53 16.39
CA ASN A 499 16.64 18.84 16.02
C ASN A 499 15.67 19.54 15.03
N ASN A 500 14.98 20.57 15.53
CA ASN A 500 13.95 21.31 14.80
C ASN A 500 14.44 21.96 13.49
N CYS A 501 15.75 22.18 13.32
CA CYS A 501 16.33 22.69 12.07
C CYS A 501 16.29 21.66 10.92
N TYR A 502 16.14 20.37 11.23
CA TYR A 502 16.15 19.27 10.25
C TYR A 502 14.85 18.46 10.24
N VAL A 503 14.21 18.24 11.39
CA VAL A 503 12.95 17.47 11.50
C VAL A 503 11.91 18.29 12.26
N THR A 504 10.66 18.29 11.80
CA THR A 504 9.51 18.60 12.66
C THR A 504 8.56 17.40 12.70
N LYS A 505 8.28 16.89 13.90
CA LYS A 505 7.22 15.90 14.17
C LYS A 505 5.92 16.63 14.51
N LEU A 506 4.85 16.33 13.79
CA LEU A 506 3.51 16.83 14.08
C LEU A 506 2.88 15.97 15.19
N LEU A 507 2.44 16.58 16.30
CA LEU A 507 1.94 15.84 17.47
C LEU A 507 0.41 15.79 17.56
N ARG A 508 -0.29 16.86 17.15
CA ARG A 508 -1.73 17.01 17.32
C ARG A 508 -2.53 16.19 16.30
N ASN A 509 -3.21 15.13 16.73
CA ASN A 509 -4.12 14.28 15.95
C ASN A 509 -5.54 14.87 15.91
N TYR A 510 -6.05 15.17 14.72
CA TYR A 510 -7.38 15.74 14.47
C TYR A 510 -8.41 14.71 13.95
N ARG A 511 -8.09 13.41 13.93
CA ARG A 511 -8.89 12.35 13.30
C ARG A 511 -9.69 11.50 14.29
N SER A 512 -9.01 10.92 15.28
CA SER A 512 -9.46 9.68 15.93
C SER A 512 -9.86 9.89 17.40
N HIS A 513 -10.80 9.10 17.89
CA HIS A 513 -11.12 9.01 19.32
C HIS A 513 -9.88 8.58 20.15
N PRO A 514 -9.68 9.08 21.39
CA PRO A 514 -8.53 8.72 22.23
C PRO A 514 -8.29 7.21 22.34
N SER A 515 -9.34 6.41 22.54
CA SER A 515 -9.26 4.94 22.65
C SER A 515 -8.73 4.26 21.38
N ILE A 516 -8.99 4.81 20.19
CA ILE A 516 -8.47 4.32 18.91
C ILE A 516 -7.00 4.71 18.75
N LEU A 517 -6.63 5.92 19.21
CA LEU A 517 -5.27 6.43 19.10
C LEU A 517 -4.29 5.79 20.10
N LYS A 518 -4.77 5.39 21.28
CA LYS A 518 -3.94 4.87 22.38
C LYS A 518 -2.96 3.78 21.93
N VAL A 519 -3.44 2.69 21.33
CA VAL A 519 -2.59 1.54 20.96
C VAL A 519 -1.55 1.91 19.88
N PRO A 520 -1.89 2.59 18.77
CA PRO A 520 -0.88 3.10 17.83
C PRO A 520 0.11 4.10 18.44
N ASN A 521 -0.33 4.95 19.38
CA ASN A 521 0.53 5.96 20.02
C ASN A 521 1.61 5.31 20.91
N GLU A 522 1.23 4.34 21.74
CA GLU A 522 2.14 3.53 22.54
C GLU A 522 3.14 2.73 21.68
N LEU A 523 2.67 2.11 20.59
CA LEU A 523 3.48 1.18 19.78
C LEU A 523 4.45 1.88 18.81
N PHE A 524 4.07 3.02 18.25
CA PHE A 524 4.79 3.60 17.10
C PHE A 524 5.29 5.03 17.29
N TYR A 525 4.75 5.77 18.26
CA TYR A 525 4.93 7.22 18.37
C TYR A 525 5.36 7.72 19.76
N GLU A 526 5.71 6.80 20.66
CA GLU A 526 6.29 7.08 21.99
C GLU A 526 5.36 7.88 22.91
N GLU A 527 4.05 7.61 22.81
CA GLU A 527 2.97 8.30 23.53
C GLU A 527 2.82 9.82 23.22
N GLU A 528 3.67 10.41 22.37
CA GLU A 528 3.70 11.85 22.10
C GLU A 528 2.46 12.42 21.37
N LEU A 529 1.58 11.60 20.78
CA LEU A 529 0.43 12.11 20.01
C LEU A 529 -0.72 12.62 20.89
N GLN A 530 -1.13 13.87 20.63
CA GLN A 530 -2.16 14.58 21.39
C GLN A 530 -3.50 14.59 20.66
N VAL A 531 -4.62 14.39 21.35
CA VAL A 531 -5.95 14.33 20.72
C VAL A 531 -6.59 15.72 20.59
N PHE A 532 -6.70 16.21 19.37
CA PHE A 532 -7.41 17.43 18.95
C PHE A 532 -8.57 17.15 17.98
N ALA A 533 -9.00 15.88 17.86
CA ALA A 533 -10.11 15.48 17.01
C ALA A 533 -11.44 16.10 17.48
N ASN A 534 -12.28 16.54 16.53
CA ASN A 534 -13.57 17.16 16.81
C ASN A 534 -14.46 16.23 17.69
N GLU A 535 -14.94 16.77 18.81
CA GLU A 535 -15.60 15.98 19.85
C GLU A 535 -16.91 15.35 19.39
N MET A 536 -17.72 16.10 18.64
CA MET A 536 -19.00 15.63 18.10
C MET A 536 -18.81 14.47 17.13
N ILE A 537 -17.79 14.54 16.27
CA ILE A 537 -17.49 13.47 15.31
C ILE A 537 -16.91 12.25 16.03
N ARG A 538 -15.90 12.43 16.90
CA ARG A 538 -15.19 11.31 17.54
C ARG A 538 -16.07 10.57 18.56
N ASN A 539 -16.96 11.27 19.27
CA ASN A 539 -17.84 10.69 20.29
C ASN A 539 -19.15 10.12 19.70
N SER A 540 -19.40 10.27 18.39
CA SER A 540 -20.69 9.94 17.74
C SER A 540 -21.16 8.48 17.90
N TYR A 541 -20.25 7.56 18.25
CA TYR A 541 -20.55 6.14 18.49
C TYR A 541 -20.33 5.69 19.94
N CYS A 542 -19.90 6.56 20.86
CA CYS A 542 -19.58 6.19 22.25
C CYS A 542 -20.78 5.65 23.06
N THR A 543 -22.01 5.96 22.61
CA THR A 543 -23.29 5.52 23.19
C THR A 543 -23.97 4.40 22.39
N TRP A 544 -23.31 3.84 21.37
CA TRP A 544 -23.91 2.82 20.50
C TRP A 544 -24.20 1.51 21.27
N GLU A 545 -25.42 1.00 21.11
CA GLU A 545 -26.00 -0.09 21.91
C GLU A 545 -25.24 -1.42 21.83
N TYR A 546 -24.47 -1.61 20.76
CA TYR A 546 -23.68 -2.83 20.49
C TYR A 546 -22.20 -2.69 20.90
N LEU A 547 -21.79 -1.60 21.55
CA LEU A 547 -20.48 -1.54 22.21
C LEU A 547 -20.50 -2.39 23.49
N PRO A 548 -19.56 -3.33 23.70
CA PRO A 548 -19.55 -4.10 24.94
C PRO A 548 -19.04 -3.27 26.14
N GLN A 549 -18.49 -2.07 25.93
CA GLN A 549 -18.23 -1.06 26.97
C GLN A 549 -18.61 0.34 26.47
N LYS A 550 -19.42 1.07 27.24
CA LYS A 550 -19.78 2.47 26.96
C LYS A 550 -18.53 3.35 26.93
N ASN A 551 -18.50 4.33 26.03
CA ASN A 551 -17.37 5.25 25.80
C ASN A 551 -16.06 4.61 25.29
N PHE A 552 -16.08 3.32 24.91
CA PHE A 552 -14.94 2.64 24.30
C PHE A 552 -15.29 2.18 22.87
N PRO A 553 -15.13 3.04 21.84
CA PRO A 553 -15.57 2.74 20.48
C PRO A 553 -14.52 1.92 19.69
N VAL A 554 -14.01 0.87 20.33
CA VAL A 554 -13.15 -0.16 19.73
C VAL A 554 -13.77 -1.50 20.10
N VAL A 555 -14.05 -2.33 19.10
CA VAL A 555 -14.64 -3.67 19.28
C VAL A 555 -13.72 -4.69 18.64
N PHE A 556 -13.30 -5.70 19.41
CA PHE A 556 -12.65 -6.89 18.87
C PHE A 556 -13.62 -8.07 18.98
N HIS A 557 -14.05 -8.62 17.84
CA HIS A 557 -14.93 -9.78 17.78
C HIS A 557 -14.10 -11.02 17.38
N GLY A 558 -13.90 -11.91 18.35
CA GLY A 558 -13.21 -13.18 18.14
C GLY A 558 -14.04 -14.16 17.30
N VAL A 559 -13.50 -14.65 16.19
CA VAL A 559 -14.16 -15.65 15.33
C VAL A 559 -13.24 -16.86 15.14
N ALA A 560 -13.70 -18.03 15.58
CA ALA A 560 -13.08 -19.32 15.27
C ALA A 560 -13.43 -19.74 13.83
N GLY A 561 -12.90 -19.03 12.83
CA GLY A 561 -13.18 -19.30 11.42
C GLY A 561 -12.33 -20.42 10.82
N ARG A 562 -12.47 -20.62 9.51
CA ARG A 562 -11.59 -21.48 8.70
C ARG A 562 -11.09 -20.66 7.52
N ASP A 563 -9.77 -20.57 7.32
CA ASP A 563 -9.22 -19.93 6.13
C ASP A 563 -9.25 -20.87 4.91
N GLU A 564 -10.09 -20.51 3.94
CA GLU A 564 -10.40 -21.28 2.73
C GLU A 564 -9.75 -20.68 1.49
N ARG A 565 -9.67 -21.48 0.41
CA ARG A 565 -9.14 -21.09 -0.91
C ARG A 565 -10.03 -21.65 -2.02
N GLU A 566 -10.12 -20.91 -3.13
CA GLU A 566 -11.05 -21.19 -4.23
C GLU A 566 -10.31 -21.50 -5.53
N ALA A 567 -10.63 -22.64 -6.14
CA ALA A 567 -10.15 -23.07 -7.46
C ALA A 567 -8.63 -22.90 -7.66
N THR A 568 -8.19 -21.99 -8.54
CA THR A 568 -6.79 -21.73 -8.89
C THR A 568 -6.19 -20.52 -8.15
N SER A 569 -6.93 -19.88 -7.24
CA SER A 569 -6.47 -18.66 -6.57
C SER A 569 -5.60 -18.99 -5.35
N PRO A 570 -4.40 -18.40 -5.21
CA PRO A 570 -3.58 -18.54 -4.00
C PRO A 570 -4.08 -17.70 -2.82
N SER A 571 -5.05 -16.80 -3.05
CA SER A 571 -5.57 -15.89 -2.03
C SER A 571 -6.62 -16.57 -1.15
N PHE A 572 -6.57 -16.26 0.14
CA PHE A 572 -7.47 -16.82 1.15
C PHE A 572 -8.71 -15.96 1.37
N PHE A 573 -9.75 -16.58 1.95
CA PHE A 573 -10.94 -15.93 2.48
C PHE A 573 -11.44 -16.70 3.72
N ASN A 574 -12.24 -16.06 4.56
CA ASN A 574 -12.83 -16.64 5.77
C ASN A 574 -14.28 -16.20 5.84
N VAL A 575 -15.19 -17.14 5.59
CA VAL A 575 -16.63 -16.87 5.44
C VAL A 575 -17.28 -16.44 6.76
N ALA A 576 -16.89 -17.05 7.89
CA ALA A 576 -17.42 -16.71 9.21
C ALA A 576 -17.12 -15.25 9.60
N GLU A 577 -15.93 -14.74 9.26
CA GLU A 577 -15.61 -13.32 9.44
C GLU A 577 -16.50 -12.42 8.57
N ILE A 578 -16.80 -12.81 7.32
CA ILE A 578 -17.68 -12.03 6.43
C ILE A 578 -19.08 -11.94 7.03
N GLU A 579 -19.62 -13.03 7.58
CA GLU A 579 -20.96 -13.03 8.19
C GLU A 579 -21.05 -12.08 9.39
N VAL A 580 -20.04 -12.09 10.28
CA VAL A 580 -19.94 -11.15 11.41
C VAL A 580 -19.79 -9.70 10.95
N LEU A 581 -19.00 -9.44 9.89
CA LEU A 581 -18.89 -8.10 9.28
C LEU A 581 -20.22 -7.62 8.69
N MET A 582 -20.98 -8.51 8.05
CA MET A 582 -22.31 -8.19 7.51
C MET A 582 -23.35 -7.94 8.61
N ASP A 583 -23.29 -8.66 9.73
CA ASP A 583 -24.14 -8.43 10.90
C ASP A 583 -23.87 -7.06 11.55
N TYR A 584 -22.61 -6.71 11.80
CA TYR A 584 -22.25 -5.37 12.25
C TYR A 584 -22.67 -4.28 11.26
N LEU A 585 -22.51 -4.52 9.96
CA LEU A 585 -22.96 -3.56 8.94
C LEU A 585 -24.49 -3.39 8.95
N LYS A 586 -25.28 -4.47 9.12
CA LYS A 586 -26.73 -4.40 9.32
C LYS A 586 -27.07 -3.53 10.53
N LYS A 587 -26.42 -3.76 11.68
CA LYS A 587 -26.62 -3.01 12.92
C LYS A 587 -26.28 -1.51 12.77
N LEU A 588 -25.22 -1.18 12.03
CA LEU A 588 -24.83 0.22 11.74
C LEU A 588 -25.82 0.93 10.79
N LEU A 589 -26.33 0.23 9.77
CA LEU A 589 -27.28 0.79 8.81
C LEU A 589 -28.72 0.88 9.36
N GLN A 590 -29.15 -0.08 10.18
CA GLN A 590 -30.47 -0.09 10.83
C GLN A 590 -30.56 0.84 12.05
N GLY A 591 -29.42 1.22 12.65
CA GLY A 591 -29.36 2.09 13.82
C GLY A 591 -29.59 3.59 13.54
N GLN A 592 -29.81 3.99 12.29
CA GLN A 592 -29.97 5.40 11.90
C GLN A 592 -31.16 6.06 12.61
N GLY A 593 -30.95 7.27 13.14
CA GLY A 593 -31.99 8.14 13.69
C GLY A 593 -32.55 7.75 15.07
N LYS A 594 -32.20 6.60 15.63
CA LYS A 594 -32.62 6.22 17.00
C LYS A 594 -31.68 6.84 18.04
N ARG A 595 -32.26 7.40 19.11
CA ARG A 595 -31.56 7.89 20.32
C ARG A 595 -30.40 8.88 20.08
N GLY A 596 -30.48 9.68 19.01
CA GLY A 596 -29.50 10.74 18.72
C GLY A 596 -28.19 10.27 18.06
N LEU A 597 -28.10 9.01 17.60
CA LEU A 597 -26.97 8.59 16.77
C LEU A 597 -26.96 9.35 15.43
N ALA A 598 -25.78 9.82 15.03
CA ALA A 598 -25.59 10.56 13.79
C ALA A 598 -25.87 9.67 12.56
N THR A 599 -26.71 10.16 11.64
CA THR A 599 -27.02 9.48 10.37
C THR A 599 -25.73 9.22 9.58
N ILE A 600 -25.42 7.94 9.34
CA ILE A 600 -24.19 7.53 8.65
C ILE A 600 -24.45 7.18 7.18
N SER A 601 -23.73 7.82 6.26
CA SER A 601 -23.76 7.43 4.85
C SER A 601 -22.94 6.14 4.63
N PRO A 602 -23.29 5.26 3.69
CA PRO A 602 -22.41 4.18 3.25
C PRO A 602 -20.99 4.67 2.87
N LYS A 603 -20.85 5.92 2.38
CA LYS A 603 -19.57 6.58 2.10
C LYS A 603 -18.67 6.77 3.32
N ASP A 604 -19.27 6.89 4.51
CA ASP A 604 -18.57 7.09 5.79
C ASP A 604 -18.08 5.78 6.41
N ILE A 605 -18.38 4.63 5.81
CA ILE A 605 -17.98 3.28 6.24
C ILE A 605 -16.88 2.76 5.30
N GLY A 606 -15.89 2.07 5.86
CA GLY A 606 -14.89 1.32 5.09
C GLY A 606 -14.67 -0.08 5.66
N ILE A 607 -14.51 -1.07 4.78
CA ILE A 607 -14.12 -2.43 5.16
C ILE A 607 -12.72 -2.72 4.60
N ILE A 608 -11.78 -3.04 5.49
CA ILE A 608 -10.38 -3.35 5.19
C ILE A 608 -10.19 -4.86 5.32
N ALA A 609 -9.68 -5.50 4.27
CA ALA A 609 -9.28 -6.91 4.32
C ALA A 609 -7.97 -7.13 3.55
N PRO A 610 -6.99 -7.87 4.09
CA PRO A 610 -5.67 -7.99 3.50
C PRO A 610 -5.60 -8.92 2.27
N TYR A 611 -6.52 -9.86 2.12
CA TYR A 611 -6.53 -10.81 1.00
C TYR A 611 -7.56 -10.42 -0.06
N ARG A 612 -7.14 -10.42 -1.33
CA ARG A 612 -7.99 -10.03 -2.47
C ARG A 612 -9.26 -10.88 -2.58
N LYS A 613 -9.19 -12.18 -2.30
CA LYS A 613 -10.37 -13.06 -2.29
C LYS A 613 -11.35 -12.74 -1.18
N GLN A 614 -10.89 -12.31 0.00
CA GLN A 614 -11.78 -11.79 1.04
C GLN A 614 -12.50 -10.52 0.57
N VAL A 615 -11.78 -9.56 -0.05
CA VAL A 615 -12.39 -8.35 -0.64
C VAL A 615 -13.44 -8.71 -1.70
N GLU A 616 -13.16 -9.66 -2.59
CA GLU A 616 -14.11 -10.13 -3.61
C GLU A 616 -15.37 -10.76 -3.00
N LYS A 617 -15.21 -11.63 -2.00
CA LYS A 617 -16.32 -12.31 -1.31
C LYS A 617 -17.14 -11.33 -0.46
N ILE A 618 -16.52 -10.35 0.21
CA ILE A 618 -17.20 -9.24 0.90
C ILE A 618 -18.04 -8.42 -0.10
N ARG A 619 -17.47 -8.03 -1.24
CA ARG A 619 -18.21 -7.31 -2.30
C ARG A 619 -19.36 -8.12 -2.88
N LYS A 620 -19.28 -9.46 -2.91
CA LYS A 620 -20.40 -10.35 -3.26
C LYS A 620 -21.48 -10.36 -2.17
N ALA A 621 -21.11 -10.52 -0.91
CA ALA A 621 -22.03 -10.49 0.23
C ALA A 621 -22.82 -9.17 0.31
N LEU A 622 -22.15 -8.03 0.07
CA LEU A 622 -22.78 -6.70 0.00
C LEU A 622 -23.85 -6.58 -1.10
N LYS A 623 -23.70 -7.29 -2.23
CA LYS A 623 -24.71 -7.31 -3.31
C LYS A 623 -25.92 -8.18 -2.95
N THR A 624 -25.75 -9.22 -2.15
CA THR A 624 -26.89 -9.96 -1.57
C THR A 624 -27.61 -9.05 -0.58
N LEU A 625 -26.87 -8.36 0.30
CA LEU A 625 -27.42 -7.40 1.26
C LEU A 625 -28.18 -6.23 0.60
N GLU A 626 -27.72 -5.73 -0.56
CA GLU A 626 -28.39 -4.66 -1.33
C GLU A 626 -29.79 -5.06 -1.81
N LYS A 627 -30.11 -6.37 -1.92
CA LYS A 627 -31.48 -6.84 -2.24
C LYS A 627 -32.43 -6.75 -1.04
N ASP A 628 -31.90 -6.94 0.17
CA ASP A 628 -32.68 -6.89 1.42
C ASP A 628 -33.01 -5.44 1.81
N PHE A 629 -32.08 -4.51 1.56
CA PHE A 629 -32.19 -3.10 1.93
C PHE A 629 -32.47 -2.20 0.72
N LYS A 630 -33.75 -1.98 0.41
CA LYS A 630 -34.23 -1.11 -0.70
C LYS A 630 -33.86 0.40 -0.58
N SER A 631 -33.09 0.81 0.42
CA SER A 631 -32.74 2.21 0.67
C SER A 631 -31.23 2.42 0.87
N ALA A 632 -30.70 3.42 0.16
CA ALA A 632 -29.30 3.84 0.11
C ALA A 632 -28.33 2.88 -0.63
N SER A 633 -27.61 3.46 -1.60
CA SER A 633 -26.65 2.76 -2.47
C SER A 633 -25.47 2.17 -1.68
N ILE A 634 -25.55 0.89 -1.30
CA ILE A 634 -24.43 0.16 -0.65
C ILE A 634 -23.16 0.16 -1.53
N LYS A 635 -23.30 0.37 -2.84
CA LYS A 635 -22.20 0.60 -3.82
C LYS A 635 -21.23 1.73 -3.44
N ASP A 636 -21.67 2.68 -2.63
CA ASP A 636 -20.85 3.80 -2.15
C ASP A 636 -19.89 3.41 -0.99
N LEU A 637 -20.06 2.22 -0.39
CA LEU A 637 -19.20 1.71 0.67
C LEU A 637 -17.85 1.23 0.09
N LYS A 638 -16.74 1.70 0.65
CA LYS A 638 -15.40 1.31 0.19
C LYS A 638 -14.99 -0.04 0.80
N VAL A 639 -14.66 -1.01 -0.05
CA VAL A 639 -14.01 -2.28 0.31
C VAL A 639 -12.71 -2.43 -0.48
N GLY A 640 -11.60 -2.72 0.20
CA GLY A 640 -10.28 -2.85 -0.40
C GLY A 640 -9.21 -3.29 0.59
N SER A 641 -7.96 -3.39 0.13
CA SER A 641 -6.81 -3.72 1.00
C SER A 641 -6.30 -2.52 1.80
N VAL A 642 -5.42 -2.77 2.77
CA VAL A 642 -4.79 -1.70 3.61
C VAL A 642 -4.13 -0.64 2.73
N GLU A 643 -3.47 -1.07 1.66
CA GLU A 643 -2.79 -0.23 0.68
C GLU A 643 -3.77 0.68 -0.09
N GLU A 644 -4.99 0.25 -0.39
CA GLU A 644 -6.04 1.10 -0.99
C GLU A 644 -6.59 2.15 -0.02
N PHE A 645 -6.55 1.85 1.28
CA PHE A 645 -7.02 2.74 2.35
C PHE A 645 -5.94 3.71 2.85
N GLN A 646 -4.67 3.53 2.45
CA GLN A 646 -3.66 4.56 2.61
C GLN A 646 -4.10 5.84 1.88
N GLY A 647 -3.86 6.99 2.51
CA GLY A 647 -4.45 8.26 2.04
C GLY A 647 -5.84 8.55 2.59
N GLN A 648 -6.65 7.52 2.83
CA GLN A 648 -8.08 7.67 3.16
C GLN A 648 -8.36 7.61 4.67
N GLU A 649 -9.57 8.02 5.03
CA GLU A 649 -10.15 7.97 6.38
C GLU A 649 -11.67 7.82 6.27
N ARG A 650 -12.30 7.22 7.29
CA ARG A 650 -13.76 6.95 7.35
C ARG A 650 -14.25 7.13 8.79
N ARG A 651 -15.55 7.37 9.00
CA ARG A 651 -16.11 7.49 10.36
C ARG A 651 -16.02 6.15 11.09
N VAL A 652 -16.42 5.09 10.39
CA VAL A 652 -16.39 3.70 10.87
C VAL A 652 -15.48 2.87 9.96
N ILE A 653 -14.61 2.07 10.57
CA ILE A 653 -13.78 1.08 9.86
C ILE A 653 -14.06 -0.29 10.46
N LEU A 654 -14.29 -1.26 9.59
CA LEU A 654 -14.30 -2.68 9.93
C LEU A 654 -13.06 -3.36 9.32
N VAL A 655 -12.39 -4.20 10.09
CA VAL A 655 -11.16 -4.91 9.69
C VAL A 655 -11.39 -6.42 9.77
N SER A 656 -11.11 -7.14 8.69
CA SER A 656 -11.08 -8.60 8.63
C SER A 656 -9.62 -9.07 8.66
N THR A 657 -9.26 -9.95 9.59
CA THR A 657 -7.90 -10.51 9.66
C THR A 657 -7.72 -11.76 8.80
N VAL A 658 -8.81 -12.47 8.50
CA VAL A 658 -8.95 -13.67 7.64
C VAL A 658 -8.25 -14.94 8.16
N ARG A 659 -7.16 -14.80 8.93
CA ARG A 659 -6.30 -15.92 9.33
C ARG A 659 -6.86 -16.67 10.54
N SER A 660 -7.11 -17.97 10.37
CA SER A 660 -7.53 -18.88 11.44
C SER A 660 -6.57 -20.05 11.70
N SER A 661 -5.57 -20.28 10.83
CA SER A 661 -4.54 -21.31 11.00
C SER A 661 -3.12 -20.75 11.15
N ALA A 662 -2.45 -21.10 12.25
CA ALA A 662 -1.05 -20.72 12.50
C ALA A 662 -0.06 -21.27 11.45
N LYS A 663 -0.37 -22.40 10.80
CA LYS A 663 0.52 -23.07 9.82
C LYS A 663 0.86 -22.17 8.62
N TYR A 664 -0.09 -21.33 8.17
CA TYR A 664 0.10 -20.46 7.01
C TYR A 664 0.71 -19.10 7.35
N VAL A 665 0.81 -18.73 8.63
CA VAL A 665 1.37 -17.44 9.07
C VAL A 665 2.87 -17.33 8.75
N GLN A 666 3.62 -18.44 8.82
CA GLN A 666 5.04 -18.47 8.42
C GLN A 666 5.20 -18.32 6.90
N THR A 667 4.34 -18.99 6.12
CA THR A 667 4.32 -18.90 4.65
C THR A 667 4.00 -17.48 4.18
N ASP A 668 3.10 -16.79 4.87
CA ASP A 668 2.72 -15.40 4.56
C ASP A 668 3.84 -14.39 4.77
N GLN A 669 4.78 -14.63 5.72
CA GLN A 669 5.98 -13.80 5.85
C GLN A 669 6.88 -13.94 4.62
N TYR A 670 7.10 -15.18 4.18
CA TYR A 670 7.97 -15.47 3.04
C TYR A 670 7.49 -14.82 1.74
N PHE A 671 6.17 -14.77 1.52
CA PHE A 671 5.56 -14.11 0.36
C PHE A 671 5.20 -12.63 0.57
N SER A 672 5.58 -12.00 1.70
CA SER A 672 5.20 -10.62 2.06
C SER A 672 3.68 -10.35 2.08
N LEU A 673 2.87 -11.41 2.15
CA LEU A 673 1.40 -11.37 2.26
C LEU A 673 0.93 -11.15 3.71
N GLY A 674 1.83 -11.29 4.69
CA GLY A 674 1.54 -11.13 6.10
C GLY A 674 0.94 -9.77 6.44
N PHE A 675 -0.33 -9.77 6.80
CA PHE A 675 -1.02 -8.66 7.46
C PHE A 675 -0.84 -8.73 8.98
N VAL A 676 -0.96 -9.94 9.54
CA VAL A 676 -0.81 -10.19 10.99
C VAL A 676 0.58 -9.75 11.47
N LYS A 677 1.65 -10.13 10.76
CA LYS A 677 3.05 -9.87 11.17
C LYS A 677 3.67 -8.60 10.56
N ASN A 678 2.87 -7.63 10.13
CA ASN A 678 3.39 -6.39 9.55
C ASN A 678 2.84 -5.18 10.31
N GLU A 679 3.67 -4.64 11.19
CA GLU A 679 3.32 -3.56 12.11
C GLU A 679 2.86 -2.29 11.37
N LYS A 680 3.48 -1.97 10.22
CA LYS A 680 3.11 -0.84 9.35
C LYS A 680 1.70 -1.01 8.75
N ARG A 681 1.31 -2.25 8.38
CA ARG A 681 -0.06 -2.58 7.94
C ARG A 681 -1.07 -2.47 9.07
N PHE A 682 -0.73 -2.98 10.27
CA PHE A 682 -1.56 -2.83 11.47
C PHE A 682 -1.81 -1.34 11.79
N ASN A 683 -0.74 -0.54 11.89
CA ASN A 683 -0.79 0.90 12.15
C ASN A 683 -1.71 1.61 11.14
N VAL A 684 -1.50 1.41 9.84
CA VAL A 684 -2.38 2.02 8.82
C VAL A 684 -3.83 1.59 9.01
N ALA A 685 -4.13 0.29 9.18
CA ALA A 685 -5.49 -0.22 9.28
C ALA A 685 -6.26 0.37 10.50
N VAL A 686 -5.66 0.33 11.68
CA VAL A 686 -6.25 0.85 12.93
C VAL A 686 -6.51 2.36 12.85
N THR A 687 -5.55 3.14 12.31
CA THR A 687 -5.65 4.60 12.29
C THR A 687 -6.46 5.18 11.11
N ARG A 688 -7.28 4.36 10.43
CA ARG A 688 -8.23 4.82 9.40
C ARG A 688 -9.55 5.32 10.00
N ALA A 689 -9.91 4.85 11.20
CA ALA A 689 -11.16 5.18 11.88
C ALA A 689 -11.13 6.58 12.53
N LYS A 690 -12.24 7.32 12.42
CA LYS A 690 -12.47 8.55 13.20
C LYS A 690 -13.19 8.27 14.52
N ALA A 691 -14.31 7.56 14.45
CA ALA A 691 -15.24 7.41 15.55
C ALA A 691 -15.32 5.97 16.08
N LEU A 692 -15.36 4.97 15.20
CA LEU A 692 -15.54 3.55 15.59
C LEU A 692 -14.62 2.63 14.78
N LEU A 693 -13.97 1.70 15.48
CA LEU A 693 -13.17 0.63 14.91
C LEU A 693 -13.74 -0.73 15.33
N ILE A 694 -14.03 -1.59 14.37
CA ILE A 694 -14.44 -2.99 14.60
C ILE A 694 -13.39 -3.90 13.96
N VAL A 695 -12.78 -4.79 14.73
CA VAL A 695 -11.83 -5.81 14.27
C VAL A 695 -12.49 -7.16 14.41
N VAL A 696 -12.44 -7.97 13.36
CA VAL A 696 -12.98 -9.34 13.32
C VAL A 696 -11.85 -10.29 12.95
N GLY A 697 -11.61 -11.31 13.77
CA GLY A 697 -10.47 -12.21 13.58
C GLY A 697 -10.33 -13.31 14.62
N ASN A 698 -9.43 -14.25 14.39
CA ASN A 698 -9.21 -15.36 15.31
C ASN A 698 -8.22 -14.96 16.43
N PRO A 699 -8.65 -14.88 17.71
CA PRO A 699 -7.79 -14.42 18.80
C PRO A 699 -6.58 -15.35 19.04
N LEU A 700 -6.72 -16.66 18.80
CA LEU A 700 -5.64 -17.63 19.03
C LEU A 700 -4.46 -17.41 18.07
N VAL A 701 -4.74 -17.04 16.82
CA VAL A 701 -3.70 -16.73 15.82
C VAL A 701 -3.08 -15.36 16.09
N LEU A 702 -3.90 -14.38 16.50
CA LEU A 702 -3.49 -12.99 16.68
C LEU A 702 -2.70 -12.76 17.99
N ARG A 703 -2.93 -13.56 19.04
CA ARG A 703 -2.07 -13.58 20.26
C ARG A 703 -0.61 -13.92 19.97
N GLY A 704 -0.33 -14.65 18.89
CA GLY A 704 1.03 -15.01 18.47
C GLY A 704 1.84 -13.86 17.84
N ASP A 705 1.28 -12.65 17.75
CA ASP A 705 1.95 -11.46 17.25
C ASP A 705 2.01 -10.35 18.33
N PRO A 706 3.17 -9.69 18.54
CA PRO A 706 3.33 -8.70 19.60
C PRO A 706 2.51 -7.42 19.40
N THR A 707 2.06 -7.11 18.18
CA THR A 707 1.20 -5.93 17.92
C THR A 707 -0.28 -6.24 18.12
N TRP A 708 -0.75 -7.41 17.66
CA TRP A 708 -2.15 -7.82 17.80
C TRP A 708 -2.50 -8.43 19.17
N GLY A 709 -1.53 -9.06 19.84
CA GLY A 709 -1.73 -9.75 21.11
C GLY A 709 -1.89 -8.83 22.34
N ARG A 710 -1.78 -7.50 22.19
CA ARG A 710 -1.85 -6.58 23.35
C ARG A 710 -3.25 -6.53 23.98
N PRO A 711 -3.36 -6.56 25.32
CA PRO A 711 -4.65 -6.61 26.02
C PRO A 711 -5.53 -5.36 25.81
N HIS A 712 -4.99 -4.24 25.34
CA HIS A 712 -5.79 -3.05 25.02
C HIS A 712 -6.66 -3.18 23.75
N LEU A 713 -6.40 -4.17 22.90
CA LEU A 713 -7.32 -4.60 21.84
C LEU A 713 -8.32 -5.66 22.33
N GLY A 714 -7.97 -6.42 23.38
CA GLY A 714 -8.70 -7.60 23.86
C GLY A 714 -9.57 -7.37 25.10
N LYS A 715 -9.42 -6.27 25.83
CA LYS A 715 -10.45 -5.84 26.80
C LYS A 715 -11.71 -5.50 26.01
N VAL A 716 -12.87 -5.86 26.58
CA VAL A 716 -14.24 -5.57 26.09
C VAL A 716 -14.78 -6.62 25.10
N GLY A 717 -15.33 -7.72 25.65
CA GLY A 717 -15.93 -8.82 24.89
C GLY A 717 -16.79 -9.83 25.67
N THR A 718 -16.79 -9.81 27.00
CA THR A 718 -17.66 -10.64 27.86
C THR A 718 -18.49 -9.77 28.81
N SER A 719 -19.76 -10.12 28.98
CA SER A 719 -20.66 -9.50 29.95
C SER A 719 -20.41 -10.06 31.35
N GLY A 720 -19.35 -9.58 31.99
CA GLY A 720 -18.92 -10.01 33.32
C GLY A 720 -17.47 -9.56 33.52
N GLY A 721 -17.18 -8.94 34.66
CA GLY A 721 -15.80 -8.62 35.02
C GLY A 721 -15.14 -9.86 35.59
N SER A 722 -14.16 -10.41 34.89
CA SER A 722 -13.39 -11.56 35.37
C SER A 722 -11.92 -11.53 34.93
N SER A 723 -11.11 -12.28 35.68
CA SER A 723 -9.65 -12.33 35.64
C SER A 723 -9.10 -13.11 34.44
N GLU A 724 -7.79 -12.99 34.23
CA GLU A 724 -7.08 -13.47 33.03
C GLU A 724 -7.20 -14.99 32.77
N GLU A 725 -7.55 -15.78 33.79
CA GLU A 725 -7.77 -17.24 33.69
C GLU A 725 -9.10 -17.62 32.99
N GLU A 726 -10.17 -16.82 33.08
CA GLU A 726 -11.46 -17.18 32.48
C GLU A 726 -11.47 -17.16 30.94
N VAL A 727 -10.45 -16.56 30.32
CA VAL A 727 -10.35 -16.48 28.85
C VAL A 727 -9.83 -17.78 28.23
N GLU A 728 -9.28 -18.72 29.01
CA GLU A 728 -8.99 -20.07 28.52
C GLU A 728 -10.26 -20.94 28.48
N ASP A 729 -11.08 -20.86 29.53
CA ASP A 729 -12.23 -21.75 29.73
C ASP A 729 -13.42 -21.43 28.78
N HIS A 730 -13.49 -20.19 28.27
CA HIS A 730 -14.49 -19.74 27.29
C HIS A 730 -14.09 -19.88 25.81
N ILE A 731 -12.89 -20.38 25.50
CA ILE A 731 -12.49 -20.75 24.13
C ILE A 731 -12.59 -22.27 23.91
N LEU A 732 -12.70 -23.05 24.99
CA LEU A 732 -12.79 -24.52 25.00
C LEU A 732 -14.21 -25.06 25.32
N LYS A 733 -15.19 -24.19 25.55
CA LYS A 733 -16.63 -24.49 25.73
C LYS A 733 -17.46 -23.80 24.64
#